data_AF-A0A7J5JL84-F1
#
_entry.id   AF-A0A7J5JL84-F1
#
_cell.length_a   1.000
_cell.length_b   1.000
_cell.length_c   1.000
_cell.angle_alpha   90.00
_cell.angle_beta   90.00
_cell.angle_gamma   90.00
#
_symmetry.space_group_name_H-M   'P 1'
#
loop_
_entity.id
_entity.type
_entity.pdbx_description
1 polymer ?
#
loop_
_entity_poly.entity_id
_entity_poly.type
_entity_poly.pdbx_seq_one_letter_code
_entity_poly.pdbx_strand_id
1 'polypeptide(L)'
;MKKKFVRVMFLGALTLAVSTAVTSCKDYDDDVKNLQEQIDKITSNNPVSKEDMQSAISSAITSLQSQLETAIAGKADNQAVVALQTKVTELTEALKGKVDASKVEELMKDIESLSKEVNSVKGSLDETKTNLEKEISDLKKQLENAAGKEEVDALTSQLAELQTKLTAVEQATKDNAATIATLTSQIAKLDDIQIAIKALQDADKEFVKTGDLAAYSTTEEMKKYLSNELASYMTDTEIATYVSDAIQTLKETELKNISDDLSEYNGTLTEHINAWNAFVEGSNLKTLKDVEGKLTTLGQFDDAINLALTEGKYDDFAALVTQVNTLKTNYANCVTTENVNEKVNAALQAALKDNDSEFAKLSERVAKLEKEMGAMKNMIQSVTYIPTSSDRKVNFVTLHAKKDKNDAKFAVTLAGASTQDVKFRIAPATAAAEFATNYNVVFSADQAITRATLPTEMFKIVGEPVVKDGFITYTIQSNADQSYSVCMHVTTKDDKVETLGKTDITSDYFAAILGDKYLVDAYYKATSTDKTIYYDQEGKDEGKADYNIGKVVLSVADDATGTPTNDVSLDEYPGFDVSKLVTTFEVSNETYFKIEDGIVTLTKYNTPSYTDETGVVTATVAATGFYTKEDAKSLGTVSVMKTAKTAEINYGEIKAIWKATAETIEATSFPLATIYDDPKVQLTASEFAALTGTPTQTDAKGDKAWFNVAQKTNVLTATVKAQAPEGKYPIEVVFTSTDKARVITVKATIVVGYPEITALTVNESFWDGEINNGKVGFTPTLNDDKKPSEITTEYTLSDLFPNYAEVQKVVDKISGATLAISVPDVDKIDGVTYNEATTKLTFDKDAYTGYQDDGKTKATVKVVATVTLTGVTKPLQEYSAVVSIKNISGSWVAGKLTASLNDKAATYKLADNFAWNDMRGKAMWKSGAEVADEKDFGTKTPLSIYGLTAPTFKFVDAQGKDATCEYLSIDENSGELTFTTTGKGYEFIKPYTTYVMVVAESQWGDITGYKNNNIIVVTIPANAQ
;
A
#
# COMPACT_ATOMS: atom_id res chain seq x y z
N MET A 1 4.78 21.82 -1.60
CA MET A 1 4.35 23.24 -1.56
C MET A 1 5.45 24.21 -1.16
N LYS A 2 6.26 23.96 -0.11
CA LYS A 2 7.30 24.91 0.36
C LYS A 2 8.36 25.37 -0.67
N LYS A 3 8.76 24.53 -1.65
CA LYS A 3 9.74 24.93 -2.72
C LYS A 3 9.13 25.61 -3.95
N LYS A 4 7.82 25.48 -4.17
CA LYS A 4 7.14 26.10 -5.35
C LYS A 4 6.68 27.53 -5.06
N PHE A 5 6.36 27.84 -3.80
CA PHE A 5 5.95 29.18 -3.36
C PHE A 5 7.14 30.18 -3.37
N VAL A 6 8.31 29.73 -2.92
CA VAL A 6 9.54 30.55 -2.86
C VAL A 6 10.12 30.85 -4.26
N ARG A 7 9.90 29.99 -5.25
CA ARG A 7 10.34 30.21 -6.65
C ARG A 7 9.49 31.24 -7.41
N VAL A 8 8.25 31.46 -6.99
CA VAL A 8 7.34 32.44 -7.62
C VAL A 8 7.62 33.86 -7.11
N MET A 9 7.99 34.02 -5.83
CA MET A 9 8.43 35.31 -5.27
C MET A 9 9.74 35.84 -5.88
N PHE A 10 10.70 34.96 -6.18
CA PHE A 10 12.05 35.39 -6.63
C PHE A 10 12.12 35.86 -8.09
N LEU A 11 11.11 35.56 -8.92
CA LEU A 11 11.05 35.99 -10.33
C LEU A 11 10.28 37.31 -10.55
N GLY A 12 9.59 37.82 -9.52
CA GLY A 12 8.84 39.08 -9.58
C GLY A 12 9.65 40.34 -9.29
N ALA A 13 10.89 40.21 -8.82
CA ALA A 13 11.70 41.32 -8.32
C ALA A 13 12.72 41.90 -9.33
N LEU A 14 12.62 41.59 -10.62
CA LEU A 14 13.67 41.96 -11.58
C LEU A 14 13.16 42.56 -12.89
N THR A 15 12.32 43.60 -12.84
CA THR A 15 12.21 44.55 -13.97
C THR A 15 11.70 45.92 -13.53
N LEU A 16 12.60 46.91 -13.67
CA LEU A 16 12.39 48.33 -14.01
C LEU A 16 12.41 49.37 -12.89
N ALA A 17 13.61 49.94 -12.68
CA ALA A 17 13.80 51.33 -12.29
C ALA A 17 14.64 52.04 -13.35
N VAL A 18 14.06 53.04 -14.05
CA VAL A 18 14.65 54.30 -14.59
C VAL A 18 13.57 54.98 -15.45
N SER A 19 13.25 56.27 -15.42
CA SER A 19 13.64 57.41 -14.58
C SER A 19 12.76 58.62 -14.96
N THR A 20 12.18 59.26 -13.96
CA THR A 20 11.95 60.72 -13.74
C THR A 20 12.06 61.73 -14.90
N ALA A 21 11.10 62.64 -15.03
CA ALA A 21 11.12 63.98 -14.39
C ALA A 21 10.22 65.06 -15.07
N VAL A 22 9.83 66.05 -14.24
CA VAL A 22 9.57 67.50 -14.51
C VAL A 22 8.12 68.03 -14.46
N THR A 23 7.71 68.35 -13.22
CA THR A 23 7.09 69.58 -12.66
C THR A 23 5.97 70.37 -13.37
N SER A 24 4.90 70.70 -12.62
CA SER A 24 4.54 72.09 -12.25
C SER A 24 3.21 72.21 -11.45
N CYS A 25 3.36 72.54 -10.15
CA CYS A 25 2.56 73.36 -9.23
C CYS A 25 1.01 73.32 -9.14
N LYS A 26 0.60 73.37 -7.85
CA LYS A 26 -0.51 74.11 -7.20
C LYS A 26 -1.81 73.34 -6.92
N ASP A 27 -1.82 72.54 -5.84
CA ASP A 27 -2.98 72.44 -4.91
C ASP A 27 -2.66 71.82 -3.51
N TYR A 28 -1.44 72.04 -2.98
CA TYR A 28 -0.86 71.19 -1.92
C TYR A 28 -1.47 71.30 -0.50
N ASP A 29 -2.42 72.19 -0.21
CA ASP A 29 -2.91 72.38 1.18
C ASP A 29 -4.28 71.74 1.45
N ASP A 30 -5.16 71.59 0.46
CA ASP A 30 -6.43 70.87 0.63
C ASP A 30 -6.23 69.35 0.63
N ASP A 31 -5.19 68.87 -0.06
CA ASP A 31 -4.81 67.45 -0.10
C ASP A 31 -4.29 66.97 1.26
N VAL A 32 -3.54 67.78 2.00
CA VAL A 32 -2.91 67.37 3.27
C VAL A 32 -3.94 67.19 4.39
N LYS A 33 -4.99 68.04 4.45
CA LYS A 33 -6.05 67.91 5.45
C LYS A 33 -6.99 66.74 5.15
N ASN A 34 -7.27 66.51 3.87
CA ASN A 34 -8.05 65.35 3.41
C ASN A 34 -7.26 64.04 3.59
N LEU A 35 -5.94 64.06 3.36
CA LEU A 35 -5.04 62.93 3.63
C LEU A 35 -4.92 62.64 5.13
N GLN A 36 -4.88 63.65 6.02
CA GLN A 36 -4.85 63.41 7.46
C GLN A 36 -6.19 62.87 8.00
N GLU A 37 -7.34 63.35 7.50
CA GLU A 37 -8.66 62.79 7.84
C GLU A 37 -8.89 61.38 7.23
N GLN A 38 -8.23 61.05 6.11
CA GLN A 38 -8.20 59.71 5.54
C GLN A 38 -7.23 58.77 6.27
N ILE A 39 -6.06 59.26 6.70
CA ILE A 39 -5.11 58.52 7.54
C ILE A 39 -5.76 58.21 8.91
N ASP A 40 -6.45 59.17 9.53
CA ASP A 40 -7.15 58.95 10.80
C ASP A 40 -8.34 57.95 10.66
N LYS A 41 -8.95 57.84 9.48
CA LYS A 41 -9.94 56.79 9.14
C LYS A 41 -9.30 55.43 8.86
N ILE A 42 -8.16 55.39 8.15
CA ILE A 42 -7.39 54.18 7.82
C ILE A 42 -6.77 53.56 9.09
N THR A 43 -6.32 54.37 10.04
CA THR A 43 -5.69 53.89 11.28
C THR A 43 -6.71 53.24 12.24
N SER A 44 -8.02 53.37 11.99
CA SER A 44 -9.06 52.92 12.94
C SER A 44 -9.78 51.60 12.60
N ASN A 45 -9.60 50.99 11.41
CA ASN A 45 -10.27 49.72 11.10
C ASN A 45 -9.37 48.76 10.30
N ASN A 46 -8.64 47.94 11.05
CA ASN A 46 -7.89 46.77 10.61
C ASN A 46 -8.86 45.71 10.04
N PRO A 47 -8.78 45.28 8.75
CA PRO A 47 -9.79 44.36 8.21
C PRO A 47 -9.45 42.87 8.34
N VAL A 48 -8.21 42.51 8.72
CA VAL A 48 -7.86 41.20 9.31
C VAL A 48 -6.74 41.47 10.31
N SER A 49 -7.14 41.71 11.55
CA SER A 49 -6.23 41.96 12.66
C SER A 49 -5.28 40.76 12.89
N LYS A 50 -4.17 40.96 13.61
CA LYS A 50 -3.30 39.84 14.03
C LYS A 50 -4.14 38.79 14.78
N GLU A 51 -5.23 39.22 15.42
CA GLU A 51 -6.25 38.41 16.07
C GLU A 51 -7.14 37.61 15.09
N ASP A 52 -7.44 38.10 13.89
CA ASP A 52 -8.30 37.41 12.91
C ASP A 52 -7.59 36.23 12.22
N MET A 53 -6.29 36.35 11.95
CA MET A 53 -5.45 35.21 11.50
C MET A 53 -5.30 34.16 12.61
N GLN A 54 -5.17 34.60 13.86
CA GLN A 54 -5.20 33.70 15.03
C GLN A 54 -6.57 33.02 15.18
N SER A 55 -7.66 33.74 14.93
CA SER A 55 -9.03 33.24 15.00
C SER A 55 -9.33 32.20 13.91
N ALA A 56 -8.83 32.40 12.68
CA ALA A 56 -8.95 31.44 11.58
C ALA A 56 -8.16 30.14 11.82
N ILE A 57 -6.92 30.25 12.35
CA ILE A 57 -6.11 29.09 12.75
C ILE A 57 -6.76 28.37 13.94
N SER A 58 -7.27 29.11 14.92
CA SER A 58 -8.00 28.54 16.07
C SER A 58 -9.30 27.85 15.65
N SER A 59 -9.99 28.36 14.63
CA SER A 59 -11.21 27.76 14.07
C SER A 59 -10.89 26.48 13.30
N ALA A 60 -9.79 26.44 12.55
CA ALA A 60 -9.31 25.22 11.88
C ALA A 60 -8.88 24.15 12.89
N ILE A 61 -8.20 24.55 13.97
CA ILE A 61 -7.86 23.66 15.10
C ILE A 61 -9.13 23.14 15.78
N THR A 62 -10.13 23.99 16.02
CA THR A 62 -11.42 23.61 16.62
C THR A 62 -12.21 22.64 15.73
N SER A 63 -12.18 22.84 14.41
CA SER A 63 -12.82 21.92 13.45
C SER A 63 -12.13 20.54 13.43
N LEU A 64 -10.79 20.52 13.48
CA LEU A 64 -10.02 19.26 13.57
C LEU A 64 -10.20 18.58 14.93
N GLN A 65 -10.37 19.34 16.02
CA GLN A 65 -10.72 18.84 17.36
C GLN A 65 -12.11 18.20 17.38
N SER A 66 -13.10 18.81 16.73
CA SER A 66 -14.46 18.25 16.60
C SER A 66 -14.48 16.95 15.77
N GLN A 67 -13.66 16.89 14.71
CA GLN A 67 -13.48 15.65 13.94
C GLN A 67 -12.78 14.55 14.75
N LEU A 68 -11.84 14.92 15.64
CA LEU A 68 -11.18 14.00 16.57
C LEU A 68 -12.16 13.49 17.64
N GLU A 69 -12.99 14.35 18.23
CA GLU A 69 -14.06 13.97 19.16
C GLU A 69 -15.08 13.02 18.49
N THR A 70 -15.45 13.29 17.24
CA THR A 70 -16.36 12.45 16.46
C THR A 70 -15.74 11.08 16.15
N ALA A 71 -14.43 11.01 15.90
CA ALA A 71 -13.71 9.75 15.69
C ALA A 71 -13.58 8.89 16.96
N ILE A 72 -13.78 9.49 18.14
CA ILE A 72 -13.76 8.83 19.45
C ILE A 72 -15.19 8.48 19.94
N ALA A 73 -16.23 9.13 19.38
CA ALA A 73 -17.62 8.88 19.72
C ALA A 73 -18.10 7.50 19.21
N GLY A 74 -18.20 6.54 20.14
CA GLY A 74 -18.67 5.17 19.87
C GLY A 74 -18.06 4.09 20.77
N LYS A 75 -17.02 4.39 21.57
CA LYS A 75 -16.34 3.43 22.48
C LYS A 75 -16.52 3.75 23.98
N ALA A 76 -17.72 4.12 24.42
CA ALA A 76 -17.93 4.55 25.80
C ALA A 76 -17.79 3.37 26.79
N ASP A 77 -16.69 3.39 27.57
CA ASP A 77 -16.62 3.13 29.03
C ASP A 77 -15.24 2.64 29.52
N ASN A 78 -14.14 2.79 28.76
CA ASN A 78 -12.79 2.59 29.32
C ASN A 78 -12.16 3.90 29.80
N GLN A 79 -11.60 3.86 31.01
CA GLN A 79 -10.81 4.89 31.67
C GLN A 79 -9.69 5.48 30.78
N ALA A 80 -9.09 4.69 29.89
CA ALA A 80 -8.10 5.15 28.92
C ALA A 80 -8.68 6.10 27.84
N VAL A 81 -9.93 5.87 27.41
CA VAL A 81 -10.64 6.74 26.45
C VAL A 81 -11.02 8.06 27.12
N VAL A 82 -11.49 8.02 28.37
CA VAL A 82 -11.80 9.21 29.17
C VAL A 82 -10.53 10.03 29.46
N ALA A 83 -9.41 9.36 29.75
CA ALA A 83 -8.12 10.01 29.95
C ALA A 83 -7.61 10.68 28.65
N LEU A 84 -7.75 10.00 27.51
CA LEU A 84 -7.41 10.57 26.20
C LEU A 84 -8.29 11.79 25.87
N GLN A 85 -9.60 11.71 26.10
CA GLN A 85 -10.53 12.84 25.92
C GLN A 85 -10.15 14.04 26.82
N THR A 86 -9.74 13.77 28.05
CA THR A 86 -9.29 14.79 28.99
C THR A 86 -8.00 15.46 28.51
N LYS A 87 -7.01 14.69 28.05
CA LYS A 87 -5.74 15.24 27.53
C LYS A 87 -5.91 16.01 26.22
N VAL A 88 -6.81 15.59 25.35
CA VAL A 88 -7.19 16.34 24.14
C VAL A 88 -7.86 17.67 24.51
N THR A 89 -8.70 17.68 25.55
CA THR A 89 -9.31 18.91 26.08
C THR A 89 -8.25 19.84 26.69
N GLU A 90 -7.30 19.31 27.48
CA GLU A 90 -6.18 20.08 28.04
C GLU A 90 -5.26 20.67 26.95
N LEU A 91 -4.98 19.91 25.89
CA LEU A 91 -4.25 20.41 24.72
C LEU A 91 -5.04 21.52 24.02
N THR A 92 -6.35 21.36 23.89
CA THR A 92 -7.26 22.35 23.30
C THR A 92 -7.25 23.66 24.08
N GLU A 93 -7.25 23.59 25.41
CA GLU A 93 -7.15 24.76 26.28
C GLU A 93 -5.74 25.37 26.26
N ALA A 94 -4.69 24.55 26.23
CA ALA A 94 -3.30 25.01 26.14
C ALA A 94 -3.03 25.79 24.83
N LEU A 95 -3.62 25.35 23.71
CA LEU A 95 -3.54 26.03 22.41
C LEU A 95 -4.33 27.35 22.38
N LYS A 96 -5.37 27.50 23.21
CA LYS A 96 -6.14 28.74 23.36
C LYS A 96 -5.48 29.75 24.32
N GLY A 97 -4.59 29.30 25.21
CA GLY A 97 -3.88 30.12 26.19
C GLY A 97 -2.43 30.45 25.78
N LYS A 98 -1.82 31.50 26.37
CA LYS A 98 -0.38 31.80 26.24
C LYS A 98 0.48 30.78 27.01
N VAL A 99 0.39 29.49 26.71
CA VAL A 99 1.16 28.44 27.39
C VAL A 99 2.48 28.20 26.64
N ASP A 100 3.53 27.83 27.39
CA ASP A 100 4.88 27.53 26.87
C ASP A 100 4.85 26.29 25.93
N ALA A 101 5.56 26.37 24.81
CA ALA A 101 5.69 25.31 23.79
C ALA A 101 6.07 23.94 24.38
N SER A 102 6.80 23.95 25.49
CA SER A 102 7.21 22.74 26.23
C SER A 102 6.02 21.95 26.78
N LYS A 103 4.93 22.62 27.18
CA LYS A 103 3.72 21.98 27.72
C LYS A 103 2.87 21.36 26.61
N VAL A 104 2.86 22.00 25.45
CA VAL A 104 2.16 21.50 24.26
C VAL A 104 2.86 20.24 23.74
N GLU A 105 4.20 20.23 23.69
CA GLU A 105 4.97 19.06 23.29
C GLU A 105 4.79 17.85 24.24
N GLU A 106 4.68 18.11 25.55
CA GLU A 106 4.37 17.09 26.57
C GLU A 106 2.97 16.50 26.37
N LEU A 107 1.95 17.36 26.18
CA LEU A 107 0.58 16.93 25.92
C LEU A 107 0.46 16.13 24.61
N MET A 108 1.21 16.48 23.57
CA MET A 108 1.26 15.70 22.33
C MET A 108 1.84 14.29 22.55
N LYS A 109 2.90 14.16 23.36
CA LYS A 109 3.49 12.84 23.72
C LYS A 109 2.53 11.99 24.55
N ASP A 110 1.85 12.60 25.52
CA ASP A 110 0.83 11.91 26.34
C ASP A 110 -0.34 11.41 25.49
N ILE A 111 -0.81 12.23 24.54
CA ILE A 111 -1.87 11.86 23.59
C ILE A 111 -1.39 10.74 22.66
N GLU A 112 -0.16 10.77 22.17
CA GLU A 112 0.40 9.70 21.31
C GLU A 112 0.49 8.36 22.07
N SER A 113 0.89 8.40 23.35
CA SER A 113 0.97 7.22 24.21
C SER A 113 -0.42 6.66 24.55
N LEU A 114 -1.34 7.51 25.00
CA LEU A 114 -2.71 7.11 25.32
C LEU A 114 -3.48 6.63 24.08
N SER A 115 -3.20 7.18 22.90
CA SER A 115 -3.78 6.70 21.64
C SER A 115 -3.35 5.26 21.31
N LYS A 116 -2.11 4.88 21.63
CA LYS A 116 -1.62 3.49 21.50
C LYS A 116 -2.28 2.57 22.53
N GLU A 117 -2.52 3.07 23.74
CA GLU A 117 -3.19 2.32 24.81
C GLU A 117 -4.70 2.13 24.52
N VAL A 118 -5.40 3.13 23.99
CA VAL A 118 -6.78 3.02 23.49
C VAL A 118 -6.91 1.98 22.37
N ASN A 119 -5.88 1.78 21.55
CA ASN A 119 -5.85 0.71 20.53
C ASN A 119 -5.65 -0.70 21.10
N SER A 120 -5.15 -0.81 22.34
CA SER A 120 -4.92 -2.11 23.00
C SER A 120 -6.11 -2.60 23.84
N VAL A 121 -7.18 -1.80 23.93
CA VAL A 121 -8.36 -2.10 24.74
C VAL A 121 -9.43 -2.78 23.88
N LYS A 122 -9.77 -4.02 24.25
CA LYS A 122 -10.92 -4.76 23.74
C LYS A 122 -12.22 -4.16 24.32
N GLY A 123 -13.15 -3.72 23.47
CA GLY A 123 -14.35 -2.96 23.87
C GLY A 123 -15.67 -3.74 23.75
N SER A 124 -16.78 -3.10 24.14
CA SER A 124 -18.14 -3.66 24.05
C SER A 124 -18.58 -4.02 22.62
N LEU A 125 -18.01 -3.38 21.60
CA LEU A 125 -18.22 -3.75 20.19
C LEU A 125 -17.53 -5.08 19.81
N ASP A 126 -16.41 -5.44 20.44
CA ASP A 126 -15.75 -6.74 20.20
C ASP A 126 -16.56 -7.88 20.82
N GLU A 127 -17.18 -7.65 21.98
CA GLU A 127 -18.17 -8.55 22.57
C GLU A 127 -19.45 -8.63 21.72
N THR A 128 -19.94 -7.49 21.21
CA THR A 128 -21.10 -7.46 20.30
C THR A 128 -20.81 -8.22 19.00
N LYS A 129 -19.60 -8.08 18.44
CA LYS A 129 -19.14 -8.86 17.28
C LYS A 129 -19.11 -10.35 17.60
N THR A 130 -18.50 -10.73 18.71
CA THR A 130 -18.42 -12.14 19.16
C THR A 130 -19.81 -12.74 19.37
N ASN A 131 -20.75 -11.97 19.93
CA ASN A 131 -22.13 -12.40 20.14
C ASN A 131 -22.91 -12.54 18.83
N LEU A 132 -22.76 -11.59 17.89
CA LEU A 132 -23.38 -11.68 16.55
C LEU A 132 -22.82 -12.85 15.74
N GLU A 133 -21.51 -13.12 15.81
CA GLU A 133 -20.88 -14.28 15.17
C GLU A 133 -21.42 -15.60 15.74
N LYS A 134 -21.67 -15.64 17.07
CA LYS A 134 -22.28 -16.78 17.74
C LYS A 134 -23.74 -16.96 17.33
N GLU A 135 -24.56 -15.90 17.34
CA GLU A 135 -25.97 -15.95 16.93
C GLU A 135 -26.12 -16.38 15.46
N ILE A 136 -25.26 -15.89 14.56
CA ILE A 136 -25.22 -16.32 13.15
C ILE A 136 -24.87 -17.80 13.03
N SER A 137 -23.94 -18.30 13.85
CA SER A 137 -23.55 -19.72 13.88
C SER A 137 -24.70 -20.61 14.36
N ASP A 138 -25.40 -20.20 15.41
CA ASP A 138 -26.55 -20.91 15.95
C ASP A 138 -27.75 -20.89 14.99
N LEU A 139 -27.99 -19.78 14.28
CA LEU A 139 -29.01 -19.67 13.24
C LEU A 139 -28.70 -20.55 12.01
N LYS A 140 -27.42 -20.66 11.60
CA LYS A 140 -27.01 -21.59 10.54
C LYS A 140 -27.28 -23.05 10.92
N LYS A 141 -27.03 -23.45 12.17
CA LYS A 141 -27.36 -24.80 12.67
C LYS A 141 -28.87 -25.05 12.73
N GLN A 142 -29.67 -24.05 13.06
CA GLN A 142 -31.14 -24.17 13.01
C GLN A 142 -31.62 -24.34 11.56
N LEU A 143 -31.02 -23.60 10.61
CA LEU A 143 -31.33 -23.69 9.19
C LEU A 143 -30.97 -25.06 8.60
N GLU A 144 -29.92 -25.73 9.08
CA GLU A 144 -29.56 -27.12 8.73
C GLU A 144 -30.57 -28.17 9.21
N ASN A 145 -31.31 -27.87 10.28
CA ASN A 145 -32.28 -28.78 10.90
C ASN A 145 -33.75 -28.43 10.58
N ALA A 146 -34.00 -27.35 9.82
CA ALA A 146 -35.34 -26.90 9.48
C ALA A 146 -36.01 -27.87 8.48
N ALA A 147 -37.22 -28.32 8.82
CA ALA A 147 -37.93 -29.34 8.04
C ALA A 147 -39.04 -28.75 7.14
N GLY A 148 -39.39 -27.48 7.31
CA GLY A 148 -40.47 -26.79 6.60
C GLY A 148 -40.03 -25.51 5.87
N LYS A 149 -40.60 -25.26 4.68
CA LYS A 149 -40.25 -24.10 3.85
C LYS A 149 -40.46 -22.75 4.55
N GLU A 150 -41.54 -22.60 5.30
CA GLU A 150 -41.84 -21.35 6.04
C GLU A 150 -40.83 -21.08 7.16
N GLU A 151 -40.33 -22.14 7.80
CA GLU A 151 -39.27 -22.06 8.82
C GLU A 151 -37.93 -21.69 8.18
N VAL A 152 -37.60 -22.27 7.04
CA VAL A 152 -36.39 -21.94 6.24
C VAL A 152 -36.43 -20.46 5.79
N ASP A 153 -37.56 -19.97 5.28
CA ASP A 153 -37.69 -18.59 4.80
C ASP A 153 -37.57 -17.57 5.97
N ALA A 154 -38.11 -17.91 7.14
CA ALA A 154 -38.01 -17.09 8.35
C ALA A 154 -36.57 -17.04 8.90
N LEU A 155 -35.90 -18.20 9.02
CA LEU A 155 -34.51 -18.29 9.47
C LEU A 155 -33.53 -17.63 8.48
N THR A 156 -33.80 -17.73 7.17
CA THR A 156 -33.01 -17.05 6.13
C THR A 156 -33.11 -15.54 6.25
N SER A 157 -34.32 -15.02 6.54
CA SER A 157 -34.53 -13.58 6.74
C SER A 157 -33.81 -13.06 7.99
N GLN A 158 -33.86 -13.81 9.09
CA GLN A 158 -33.13 -13.48 10.32
C GLN A 158 -31.61 -13.52 10.12
N LEU A 159 -31.10 -14.49 9.35
CA LEU A 159 -29.69 -14.60 9.02
C LEU A 159 -29.21 -13.38 8.22
N ALA A 160 -29.99 -12.91 7.25
CA ALA A 160 -29.68 -11.72 6.47
C ALA A 160 -29.66 -10.44 7.33
N GLU A 161 -30.57 -10.32 8.30
CA GLU A 161 -30.62 -9.19 9.23
C GLU A 161 -29.40 -9.19 10.17
N LEU A 162 -29.02 -10.34 10.72
CA LEU A 162 -27.83 -10.47 11.57
C LEU A 162 -26.54 -10.26 10.79
N GLN A 163 -26.45 -10.72 9.54
CA GLN A 163 -25.31 -10.44 8.66
C GLN A 163 -25.16 -8.94 8.39
N THR A 164 -26.27 -8.24 8.18
CA THR A 164 -26.28 -6.78 8.01
C THR A 164 -25.79 -6.06 9.28
N LYS A 165 -26.23 -6.53 10.46
CA LYS A 165 -25.76 -6.00 11.76
C LYS A 165 -24.28 -6.29 12.00
N LEU A 166 -23.79 -7.49 11.65
CA LEU A 166 -22.38 -7.83 11.74
C LEU A 166 -21.53 -6.95 10.82
N THR A 167 -21.95 -6.72 9.57
CA THR A 167 -21.25 -5.81 8.65
C THR A 167 -21.21 -4.37 9.18
N ALA A 168 -22.29 -3.89 9.81
CA ALA A 168 -22.31 -2.56 10.44
C ALA A 168 -21.33 -2.47 11.63
N VAL A 169 -21.26 -3.51 12.46
CA VAL A 169 -20.32 -3.61 13.59
C VAL A 169 -18.88 -3.73 13.08
N GLU A 170 -18.61 -4.55 12.06
CA GLU A 170 -17.30 -4.68 11.42
C GLU A 170 -16.81 -3.36 10.84
N GLN A 171 -17.71 -2.59 10.22
CA GLN A 171 -17.40 -1.26 9.69
C GLN A 171 -17.14 -0.24 10.81
N ALA A 172 -17.81 -0.36 11.95
CA ALA A 172 -17.56 0.44 13.16
C ALA A 172 -16.27 0.03 13.91
N THR A 173 -15.75 -1.19 13.69
CA THR A 173 -14.49 -1.68 14.28
C THR A 173 -13.23 -1.44 13.42
N LYS A 174 -13.34 -0.89 12.19
CA LYS A 174 -12.15 -0.56 11.37
C LYS A 174 -11.32 0.58 11.97
N ASP A 175 -10.01 0.42 11.97
CA ASP A 175 -8.99 1.24 12.64
C ASP A 175 -9.12 2.77 12.47
N ASN A 176 -9.70 3.45 13.47
CA ASN A 176 -9.56 4.90 13.63
C ASN A 176 -8.15 5.31 14.13
N ALA A 177 -7.27 4.36 14.45
CA ALA A 177 -5.91 4.61 14.92
C ALA A 177 -5.05 5.41 13.91
N ALA A 178 -5.14 5.05 12.63
CA ALA A 178 -4.41 5.73 11.56
C ALA A 178 -4.97 7.13 11.29
N THR A 179 -6.30 7.29 11.40
CA THR A 179 -7.01 8.56 11.26
C THR A 179 -6.66 9.50 12.42
N ILE A 180 -6.67 9.00 13.66
CA ILE A 180 -6.27 9.74 14.86
C ILE A 180 -4.80 10.15 14.77
N ALA A 181 -3.87 9.24 14.43
CA ALA A 181 -2.45 9.57 14.26
C ALA A 181 -2.22 10.62 13.15
N THR A 182 -3.01 10.57 12.07
CA THR A 182 -2.95 11.53 10.97
C THR A 182 -3.48 12.90 11.40
N LEU A 183 -4.62 12.95 12.08
CA LEU A 183 -5.22 14.18 12.60
C LEU A 183 -4.31 14.83 13.67
N THR A 184 -3.71 14.04 14.56
CA THR A 184 -2.71 14.52 15.55
C THR A 184 -1.48 15.11 14.85
N SER A 185 -0.96 14.46 13.80
CA SER A 185 0.17 15.00 13.02
C SER A 185 -0.17 16.29 12.28
N GLN A 186 -1.41 16.44 11.81
CA GLN A 186 -1.88 17.65 11.14
C GLN A 186 -2.06 18.81 12.14
N ILE A 187 -2.57 18.54 13.35
CA ILE A 187 -2.66 19.53 14.42
C ILE A 187 -1.26 20.01 14.85
N ALA A 188 -0.30 19.09 15.03
CA ALA A 188 1.08 19.45 15.38
C ALA A 188 1.75 20.38 14.35
N LYS A 189 1.53 20.12 13.05
CA LYS A 189 2.05 20.99 11.97
C LYS A 189 1.43 22.38 11.95
N LEU A 190 0.17 22.51 12.38
CA LEU A 190 -0.51 23.80 12.46
C LEU A 190 -0.04 24.60 13.68
N ASP A 191 0.25 23.93 14.79
CA ASP A 191 0.85 24.53 15.98
C ASP A 191 2.27 25.07 15.70
N ASP A 192 3.12 24.29 15.00
CA ASP A 192 4.44 24.75 14.55
C ASP A 192 4.36 26.05 13.72
N ILE A 193 3.33 26.15 12.86
CA ILE A 193 3.08 27.33 12.04
C ILE A 193 2.63 28.51 12.92
N GLN A 194 1.78 28.25 13.92
CA GLN A 194 1.30 29.26 14.86
C GLN A 194 2.45 29.82 15.73
N ILE A 195 3.38 28.96 16.18
CA ILE A 195 4.59 29.35 16.91
C ILE A 195 5.51 30.20 16.01
N ALA A 196 5.75 29.78 14.77
CA ALA A 196 6.58 30.53 13.82
C ALA A 196 6.02 31.92 13.50
N ILE A 197 4.69 32.02 13.33
CA ILE A 197 4.01 33.30 13.12
C ILE A 197 4.17 34.20 14.35
N LYS A 198 4.02 33.66 15.57
CA LYS A 198 4.17 34.42 16.81
C LYS A 198 5.59 34.95 17.02
N ALA A 199 6.61 34.14 16.72
CA ALA A 199 8.01 34.57 16.77
C ALA A 199 8.31 35.70 15.75
N LEU A 200 7.77 35.58 14.53
CA LEU A 200 7.87 36.65 13.51
C LEU A 200 7.11 37.91 13.94
N GLN A 201 5.95 37.78 14.60
CA GLN A 201 5.18 38.90 15.13
C GLN A 201 5.89 39.64 16.27
N ASP A 202 6.58 38.93 17.14
CA ASP A 202 7.33 39.53 18.24
C ASP A 202 8.60 40.21 17.74
N ALA A 203 9.28 39.64 16.73
CA ALA A 203 10.38 40.30 16.03
C ALA A 203 9.91 41.57 15.27
N ASP A 204 8.76 41.51 14.59
CA ASP A 204 8.12 42.64 13.89
C ASP A 204 7.73 43.76 14.89
N LYS A 205 7.19 43.41 16.07
CA LYS A 205 6.93 44.38 17.14
C LYS A 205 8.20 45.08 17.62
N GLU A 206 9.31 44.36 17.74
CA GLU A 206 10.59 44.93 18.17
C GLU A 206 11.19 45.85 17.09
N PHE A 207 11.03 45.49 15.80
CA PHE A 207 11.41 46.36 14.67
C PHE A 207 10.55 47.63 14.61
N VAL A 208 9.22 47.52 14.75
CA VAL A 208 8.33 48.70 14.80
C VAL A 208 8.69 49.63 15.97
N LYS A 209 9.23 49.09 17.06
CA LYS A 209 9.68 49.87 18.23
C LYS A 209 11.02 50.58 18.02
N THR A 210 11.95 49.94 17.32
CA THR A 210 13.34 50.40 17.20
C THR A 210 13.63 51.12 15.87
N GLY A 211 12.87 50.81 14.81
CA GLY A 211 13.05 51.33 13.45
C GLY A 211 14.32 50.83 12.74
N ASP A 212 15.08 49.92 13.37
CA ASP A 212 16.40 49.50 12.90
C ASP A 212 16.32 48.24 12.03
N LEU A 213 16.33 48.46 10.71
CA LEU A 213 16.17 47.38 9.74
C LEU A 213 17.39 46.46 9.67
N ALA A 214 18.58 46.97 9.97
CA ALA A 214 19.82 46.20 9.96
C ALA A 214 19.89 45.25 11.17
N ALA A 215 19.36 45.67 12.32
CA ALA A 215 19.20 44.79 13.48
C ALA A 215 18.09 43.73 13.25
N TYR A 216 16.98 44.13 12.64
CA TYR A 216 15.87 43.22 12.34
C TYR A 216 16.24 42.14 11.33
N SER A 217 16.93 42.50 10.24
CA SER A 217 17.36 41.57 9.19
C SER A 217 18.41 40.54 9.65
N THR A 218 19.03 40.75 10.81
CA THR A 218 20.08 39.88 11.39
C THR A 218 19.62 39.05 12.58
N THR A 219 18.35 39.12 12.97
CA THR A 219 17.74 38.20 13.97
C THR A 219 17.73 36.75 13.46
N GLU A 220 17.87 35.78 14.38
CA GLU A 220 17.99 34.35 14.02
C GLU A 220 16.73 33.82 13.33
N GLU A 221 15.57 34.40 13.63
CA GLU A 221 14.28 34.10 13.04
C GLU A 221 14.20 34.56 11.58
N MET A 222 14.74 35.74 11.24
CA MET A 222 14.76 36.28 9.87
C MET A 222 15.89 35.69 9.01
N LYS A 223 17.06 35.40 9.61
CA LYS A 223 18.19 34.74 8.93
C LYS A 223 17.84 33.36 8.36
N LYS A 224 16.93 32.61 9.00
CA LYS A 224 16.47 31.30 8.48
C LYS A 224 15.76 31.40 7.13
N TYR A 225 15.21 32.56 6.80
CA TYR A 225 14.41 32.79 5.59
C TYR A 225 15.10 33.72 4.57
N LEU A 226 16.16 34.44 4.97
CA LEU A 226 17.03 35.21 4.07
C LEU A 226 18.27 34.41 3.67
N SER A 227 18.59 34.34 2.38
CA SER A 227 19.89 33.84 1.94
C SER A 227 21.02 34.77 2.42
N ASN A 228 22.19 34.23 2.77
CA ASN A 228 23.34 35.01 3.26
C ASN A 228 23.73 36.19 2.35
N GLU A 229 23.52 36.10 1.03
CA GLU A 229 23.72 37.21 0.08
C GLU A 229 22.69 38.33 0.28
N LEU A 230 21.39 38.02 0.33
CA LEU A 230 20.33 39.02 0.57
C LEU A 230 20.46 39.75 1.92
N ALA A 231 20.88 39.05 2.98
CA ALA A 231 21.13 39.68 4.28
C ALA A 231 22.25 40.73 4.22
N SER A 232 23.22 40.57 3.32
CA SER A 232 24.32 41.52 3.11
C SER A 232 23.95 42.74 2.26
N TYR A 233 22.91 42.64 1.42
CA TYR A 233 22.40 43.75 0.60
C TYR A 233 21.35 44.61 1.34
N MET A 234 20.75 44.09 2.40
CA MET A 234 19.71 44.77 3.19
C MET A 234 20.24 45.84 4.17
N THR A 235 21.57 46.01 4.30
CA THR A 235 22.18 47.06 5.13
C THR A 235 22.31 48.41 4.42
N ASP A 236 22.09 48.46 3.09
CA ASP A 236 22.08 49.71 2.35
C ASP A 236 20.72 50.39 2.51
N THR A 237 20.74 51.53 3.20
CA THR A 237 19.58 52.34 3.61
C THR A 237 18.65 52.71 2.43
N GLU A 238 19.15 52.72 1.20
CA GLU A 238 18.38 53.01 -0.01
C GLU A 238 17.56 51.79 -0.51
N ILE A 239 18.08 50.57 -0.34
CA ILE A 239 17.40 49.32 -0.73
C ILE A 239 16.29 48.98 0.27
N ALA A 240 16.54 49.26 1.55
CA ALA A 240 15.57 49.19 2.64
C ALA A 240 14.28 49.97 2.36
N THR A 241 14.44 51.21 1.87
CA THR A 241 13.33 52.15 1.63
C THR A 241 12.51 51.71 0.41
N TYR A 242 13.17 51.31 -0.68
CA TYR A 242 12.51 50.83 -1.90
C TYR A 242 11.72 49.54 -1.68
N VAL A 243 12.24 48.61 -0.87
CA VAL A 243 11.54 47.36 -0.52
C VAL A 243 10.34 47.64 0.38
N SER A 244 10.43 48.61 1.30
CA SER A 244 9.30 49.03 2.15
C SER A 244 8.14 49.62 1.32
N ASP A 245 8.43 50.51 0.37
CA ASP A 245 7.41 51.15 -0.48
C ASP A 245 6.75 50.14 -1.45
N ALA A 246 7.52 49.19 -1.97
CA ALA A 246 7.01 48.12 -2.84
C ALA A 246 6.14 47.11 -2.08
N ILE A 247 6.50 46.77 -0.83
CA ILE A 247 5.69 45.90 0.04
C ILE A 247 4.40 46.61 0.47
N GLN A 248 4.43 47.92 0.70
CA GLN A 248 3.26 48.73 1.03
C GLN A 248 2.25 48.77 -0.14
N THR A 249 2.74 48.98 -1.37
CA THR A 249 1.91 49.02 -2.59
C THR A 249 1.30 47.65 -2.94
N LEU A 250 2.05 46.56 -2.73
CA LEU A 250 1.57 45.18 -2.95
C LEU A 250 0.51 44.76 -1.92
N LYS A 251 0.71 45.10 -0.64
CA LYS A 251 -0.28 44.86 0.42
C LYS A 251 -1.59 45.60 0.15
N GLU A 252 -1.53 46.84 -0.32
CA GLU A 252 -2.73 47.67 -0.64
C GLU A 252 -3.58 47.08 -1.77
N THR A 253 -2.96 46.44 -2.76
CA THR A 253 -3.66 45.86 -3.91
C THR A 253 -4.28 44.49 -3.59
N GLU A 254 -3.58 43.65 -2.80
CA GLU A 254 -4.13 42.37 -2.33
C GLU A 254 -5.20 42.54 -1.25
N LEU A 255 -5.09 43.54 -0.37
CA LEU A 255 -6.14 43.91 0.59
C LEU A 255 -7.42 44.40 -0.09
N LYS A 256 -7.29 45.15 -1.20
CA LYS A 256 -8.43 45.60 -2.00
C LYS A 256 -9.20 44.43 -2.63
N ASN A 257 -8.49 43.46 -3.19
CA ASN A 257 -9.13 42.29 -3.82
C ASN A 257 -9.79 41.36 -2.79
N ILE A 258 -9.17 41.16 -1.61
CA ILE A 258 -9.78 40.38 -0.52
C ILE A 258 -11.00 41.10 0.07
N SER A 259 -10.97 42.43 0.17
CA SER A 259 -12.11 43.25 0.60
C SER A 259 -13.28 43.21 -0.39
N ASP A 260 -12.97 43.21 -1.69
CA ASP A 260 -13.96 43.10 -2.76
C ASP A 260 -14.62 41.69 -2.75
N ASP A 261 -13.83 40.61 -2.54
CA ASP A 261 -14.34 39.23 -2.39
C ASP A 261 -15.15 39.01 -1.09
N LEU A 262 -14.74 39.61 0.03
CA LEU A 262 -15.48 39.52 1.31
C LEU A 262 -16.81 40.29 1.24
N SER A 263 -16.85 41.41 0.50
CA SER A 263 -18.05 42.21 0.23
C SER A 263 -19.07 41.42 -0.60
N GLU A 264 -18.60 40.67 -1.61
CA GLU A 264 -19.45 39.81 -2.43
C GLU A 264 -19.95 38.58 -1.65
N TYR A 265 -19.11 37.99 -0.81
CA TYR A 265 -19.51 36.90 0.10
C TYR A 265 -20.48 37.37 1.19
N ASN A 266 -20.30 38.56 1.78
CA ASN A 266 -21.25 39.15 2.74
C ASN A 266 -22.56 39.59 2.08
N GLY A 267 -22.51 40.06 0.84
CA GLY A 267 -23.70 40.34 0.03
C GLY A 267 -24.52 39.07 -0.20
N THR A 268 -23.84 37.98 -0.58
CA THR A 268 -24.45 36.66 -0.80
C THR A 268 -24.97 36.03 0.50
N LEU A 269 -24.26 36.20 1.63
CA LEU A 269 -24.69 35.74 2.95
C LEU A 269 -25.86 36.58 3.47
N THR A 270 -25.87 37.89 3.21
CA THR A 270 -26.99 38.79 3.54
C THR A 270 -28.21 38.49 2.69
N GLU A 271 -28.04 38.16 1.41
CA GLU A 271 -29.11 37.69 0.53
C GLU A 271 -29.62 36.30 0.94
N HIS A 272 -28.75 35.37 1.36
CA HIS A 272 -29.18 34.08 1.91
C HIS A 272 -29.85 34.22 3.29
N ILE A 273 -29.39 35.14 4.14
CA ILE A 273 -30.03 35.47 5.42
C ILE A 273 -31.38 36.15 5.18
N ASN A 274 -31.48 37.04 4.18
CA ASN A 274 -32.74 37.70 3.80
C ASN A 274 -33.69 36.73 3.08
N ALA A 275 -33.18 35.80 2.27
CA ALA A 275 -33.96 34.72 1.67
C ALA A 275 -34.38 33.68 2.70
N TRP A 276 -33.55 33.41 3.71
CA TRP A 276 -33.89 32.59 4.87
C TRP A 276 -34.92 33.29 5.75
N ASN A 277 -34.80 34.59 6.00
CA ASN A 277 -35.77 35.38 6.76
C ASN A 277 -37.09 35.53 5.99
N ALA A 278 -37.07 35.74 4.67
CA ALA A 278 -38.25 35.76 3.81
C ALA A 278 -38.86 34.36 3.64
N PHE A 279 -38.05 33.30 3.69
CA PHE A 279 -38.52 31.92 3.79
C PHE A 279 -39.15 31.67 5.17
N VAL A 280 -38.59 32.17 6.27
CA VAL A 280 -39.17 32.08 7.62
C VAL A 280 -40.44 32.93 7.76
N GLU A 281 -40.53 34.09 7.09
CA GLU A 281 -41.71 34.96 7.06
C GLU A 281 -42.79 34.46 6.07
N GLY A 282 -42.39 33.83 4.95
CA GLY A 282 -43.25 33.37 3.86
C GLY A 282 -43.63 31.88 3.94
N SER A 283 -42.88 31.06 4.66
CA SER A 283 -43.31 29.74 5.10
C SER A 283 -44.06 29.89 6.42
N ASN A 284 -45.26 29.34 6.53
CA ASN A 284 -46.11 29.39 7.74
C ASN A 284 -45.51 28.61 8.94
N LEU A 285 -44.21 28.75 9.23
CA LEU A 285 -43.52 28.33 10.45
C LEU A 285 -43.71 29.38 11.56
N LYS A 286 -44.99 29.68 11.85
CA LYS A 286 -45.41 29.97 13.23
C LYS A 286 -45.11 28.72 14.05
N THR A 287 -43.90 28.51 14.53
CA THR A 287 -43.62 27.33 15.37
C THR A 287 -42.76 27.58 16.57
N LEU A 288 -42.05 28.70 16.75
CA LEU A 288 -41.50 28.97 18.08
C LEU A 288 -42.60 29.44 19.04
N LYS A 289 -43.40 30.43 18.64
CA LYS A 289 -44.59 30.86 19.40
C LYS A 289 -45.72 29.83 19.43
N ASP A 290 -45.77 28.95 18.44
CA ASP A 290 -46.83 27.93 18.28
C ASP A 290 -46.42 26.60 18.91
N VAL A 291 -45.12 26.29 19.06
CA VAL A 291 -44.63 25.23 19.95
C VAL A 291 -44.73 25.71 21.40
N GLU A 292 -44.45 26.97 21.70
CA GLU A 292 -44.71 27.56 23.01
C GLU A 292 -46.22 27.55 23.33
N GLY A 293 -47.06 27.91 22.34
CA GLY A 293 -48.52 27.81 22.41
C GLY A 293 -49.04 26.36 22.51
N LYS A 294 -48.44 25.40 21.80
CA LYS A 294 -48.78 23.97 21.88
C LYS A 294 -48.27 23.32 23.16
N LEU A 295 -47.12 23.74 23.72
CA LEU A 295 -46.66 23.34 25.05
C LEU A 295 -47.63 23.85 26.12
N THR A 296 -48.09 25.09 25.97
CA THR A 296 -49.11 25.68 26.86
C THR A 296 -50.45 24.95 26.73
N THR A 297 -50.84 24.57 25.51
CA THR A 297 -52.08 23.79 25.22
C THR A 297 -51.97 22.36 25.73
N LEU A 298 -50.79 21.73 25.66
CA LEU A 298 -50.51 20.40 26.24
C LEU A 298 -50.54 20.44 27.77
N GLY A 299 -50.03 21.51 28.40
CA GLY A 299 -50.19 21.75 29.84
C GLY A 299 -51.66 21.94 30.22
N GLN A 300 -52.45 22.64 29.38
CA GLN A 300 -53.90 22.77 29.53
C GLN A 300 -54.66 21.46 29.28
N PHE A 301 -54.15 20.55 28.43
CA PHE A 301 -54.71 19.21 28.25
C PHE A 301 -54.46 18.33 29.47
N ASP A 302 -53.29 18.43 30.10
CA ASP A 302 -52.99 17.71 31.35
C ASP A 302 -53.85 18.24 32.51
N ASP A 303 -54.04 19.56 32.60
CA ASP A 303 -54.98 20.20 33.52
C ASP A 303 -56.44 19.81 33.21
N ALA A 304 -56.85 19.76 31.94
CA ALA A 304 -58.20 19.39 31.52
C ALA A 304 -58.49 17.89 31.70
N ILE A 305 -57.49 17.01 31.54
CA ILE A 305 -57.60 15.58 31.83
C ILE A 305 -57.68 15.36 33.34
N ASN A 306 -56.87 16.07 34.14
CA ASN A 306 -56.92 16.00 35.60
C ASN A 306 -58.23 16.60 36.18
N LEU A 307 -58.76 17.66 35.56
CA LEU A 307 -60.08 18.26 35.89
C LEU A 307 -61.25 17.36 35.43
N ALA A 308 -61.15 16.73 34.26
CA ALA A 308 -62.16 15.78 33.75
C ALA A 308 -62.21 14.48 34.57
N LEU A 309 -61.06 14.02 35.08
CA LEU A 309 -60.97 12.90 36.03
C LEU A 309 -61.55 13.25 37.42
N THR A 310 -61.61 14.53 37.81
CA THR A 310 -62.16 14.97 39.10
C THR A 310 -63.65 15.38 39.05
N GLU A 311 -64.20 15.78 37.90
CA GLU A 311 -65.59 16.28 37.81
C GLU A 311 -66.61 15.37 37.06
N GLY A 312 -66.18 14.26 36.45
CA GLY A 312 -67.06 13.13 36.14
C GLY A 312 -68.32 13.41 35.29
N LYS A 313 -68.21 14.05 34.11
CA LYS A 313 -69.31 14.12 33.13
C LYS A 313 -68.80 13.98 31.69
N TYR A 314 -69.34 12.99 30.97
CA TYR A 314 -68.94 12.57 29.62
C TYR A 314 -70.01 12.95 28.59
N ASP A 315 -69.80 14.04 27.84
CA ASP A 315 -70.64 14.35 26.67
C ASP A 315 -69.86 14.53 25.35
N ASP A 316 -68.52 14.64 25.34
CA ASP A 316 -67.78 15.10 24.15
C ASP A 316 -66.73 14.15 23.55
N PHE A 317 -66.74 12.87 23.93
CA PHE A 317 -65.80 11.89 23.35
C PHE A 317 -66.01 11.68 21.83
N ALA A 318 -67.23 11.91 21.34
CA ALA A 318 -67.58 11.81 19.91
C ALA A 318 -66.97 12.93 19.06
N ALA A 319 -66.81 14.14 19.60
CA ALA A 319 -66.15 15.24 18.92
C ALA A 319 -64.65 14.97 18.73
N LEU A 320 -64.01 14.37 19.73
CA LEU A 320 -62.59 14.02 19.71
C LEU A 320 -62.26 12.98 18.62
N VAL A 321 -63.12 11.95 18.48
CA VAL A 321 -62.97 10.92 17.43
C VAL A 321 -63.12 11.51 16.02
N THR A 322 -63.99 12.51 15.85
CA THR A 322 -64.20 13.18 14.56
C THR A 322 -62.98 14.02 14.16
N GLN A 323 -62.33 14.68 15.12
CA GLN A 323 -61.12 15.47 14.86
C GLN A 323 -59.92 14.58 14.49
N VAL A 324 -59.74 13.43 15.18
CA VAL A 324 -58.67 12.47 14.86
C VAL A 324 -58.83 11.90 13.45
N ASN A 325 -60.06 11.55 13.04
CA ASN A 325 -60.32 11.02 11.69
C ASN A 325 -60.12 12.06 10.58
N THR A 326 -60.43 13.33 10.87
CA THR A 326 -60.15 14.45 9.94
C THR A 326 -58.64 14.66 9.77
N LEU A 327 -57.87 14.58 10.86
CA LEU A 327 -56.41 14.69 10.82
C LEU A 327 -55.77 13.53 10.03
N LYS A 328 -56.30 12.31 10.21
CA LYS A 328 -55.86 11.11 9.49
C LYS A 328 -56.12 11.20 7.98
N THR A 329 -57.27 11.76 7.59
CA THR A 329 -57.64 11.98 6.18
C THR A 329 -56.77 13.07 5.53
N ASN A 330 -56.47 14.13 6.26
CA ASN A 330 -55.59 15.21 5.79
C ASN A 330 -54.14 14.73 5.61
N TYR A 331 -53.66 13.81 6.45
CA TYR A 331 -52.31 13.25 6.32
C TYR A 331 -52.18 12.26 5.15
N ALA A 332 -53.23 11.48 4.87
CA ALA A 332 -53.25 10.52 3.75
C ALA A 332 -53.20 11.19 2.36
N ASN A 333 -53.71 12.42 2.23
CA ASN A 333 -53.66 13.19 0.98
C ASN A 333 -52.31 13.91 0.74
N CYS A 334 -51.40 13.92 1.72
CA CYS A 334 -50.09 14.55 1.58
C CYS A 334 -48.99 13.63 1.03
N VAL A 335 -49.27 12.35 0.76
CA VAL A 335 -48.27 11.40 0.25
C VAL A 335 -48.88 10.46 -0.79
N THR A 336 -49.12 10.96 -2.01
CA THR A 336 -49.10 10.12 -3.22
C THR A 336 -47.98 10.63 -4.12
N THR A 337 -47.10 9.71 -4.51
CA THR A 337 -45.81 9.94 -5.18
C THR A 337 -45.94 10.64 -6.54
N GLU A 338 -47.12 10.61 -7.16
CA GLU A 338 -47.42 11.24 -8.45
C GLU A 338 -47.40 12.78 -8.41
N ASN A 339 -47.91 13.41 -7.33
CA ASN A 339 -48.02 14.88 -7.27
C ASN A 339 -46.75 15.61 -6.81
N VAL A 340 -45.83 14.92 -6.12
CA VAL A 340 -44.53 15.50 -5.74
C VAL A 340 -43.60 15.51 -6.95
N ASN A 341 -43.57 14.43 -7.75
CA ASN A 341 -42.71 14.38 -8.93
C ASN A 341 -43.14 15.39 -10.01
N GLU A 342 -44.44 15.59 -10.25
CA GLU A 342 -44.90 16.62 -11.20
C GLU A 342 -44.62 18.05 -10.71
N LYS A 343 -44.84 18.36 -9.43
CA LYS A 343 -44.56 19.71 -8.91
C LYS A 343 -43.07 20.00 -8.76
N VAL A 344 -42.26 19.01 -8.40
CA VAL A 344 -40.81 19.13 -8.36
C VAL A 344 -40.26 19.22 -9.78
N ASN A 345 -40.70 18.41 -10.75
CA ASN A 345 -40.27 18.58 -12.15
C ASN A 345 -40.76 19.90 -12.76
N ALA A 346 -41.96 20.39 -12.43
CA ALA A 346 -42.45 21.67 -12.93
C ALA A 346 -41.70 22.85 -12.30
N ALA A 347 -41.38 22.79 -11.00
CA ALA A 347 -40.56 23.80 -10.32
C ALA A 347 -39.09 23.74 -10.77
N LEU A 348 -38.55 22.54 -11.02
CA LEU A 348 -37.20 22.35 -11.54
C LEU A 348 -37.11 22.79 -13.00
N GLN A 349 -38.12 22.50 -13.85
CA GLN A 349 -38.18 23.02 -15.22
C GLN A 349 -38.41 24.54 -15.25
N ALA A 350 -39.20 25.11 -14.33
CA ALA A 350 -39.37 26.56 -14.23
C ALA A 350 -38.07 27.25 -13.77
N ALA A 351 -37.40 26.70 -12.75
CA ALA A 351 -36.10 27.18 -12.29
C ALA A 351 -35.01 27.00 -13.35
N LEU A 352 -35.01 25.91 -14.11
CA LEU A 352 -34.11 25.69 -15.24
C LEU A 352 -34.41 26.66 -16.39
N LYS A 353 -35.68 27.01 -16.66
CA LYS A 353 -36.07 27.95 -17.71
C LYS A 353 -35.76 29.41 -17.36
N ASP A 354 -35.89 29.78 -16.09
CA ASP A 354 -35.46 31.09 -15.58
C ASP A 354 -33.93 31.18 -15.50
N ASN A 355 -33.23 30.10 -15.12
CA ASN A 355 -31.78 30.02 -15.26
C ASN A 355 -31.35 30.05 -16.73
N ASP A 356 -32.05 29.42 -17.67
CA ASP A 356 -31.71 29.49 -19.10
C ASP A 356 -31.90 30.91 -19.66
N SER A 357 -32.88 31.66 -19.15
CA SER A 357 -33.10 33.07 -19.52
C SER A 357 -32.05 34.01 -18.88
N GLU A 358 -31.71 33.81 -17.61
CA GLU A 358 -30.61 34.52 -16.93
C GLU A 358 -29.26 34.14 -17.54
N PHE A 359 -29.04 32.88 -17.90
CA PHE A 359 -27.84 32.38 -18.57
C PHE A 359 -27.77 32.87 -20.01
N ALA A 360 -28.89 33.05 -20.71
CA ALA A 360 -28.92 33.69 -22.03
C ALA A 360 -28.57 35.18 -21.96
N LYS A 361 -29.09 35.91 -20.95
CA LYS A 361 -28.72 37.31 -20.70
C LYS A 361 -27.28 37.45 -20.21
N LEU A 362 -26.81 36.52 -19.38
CA LEU A 362 -25.43 36.44 -18.92
C LEU A 362 -24.54 36.03 -20.10
N SER A 363 -24.97 35.16 -21.01
CA SER A 363 -24.27 34.84 -22.26
C SER A 363 -24.22 36.01 -23.21
N GLU A 364 -25.27 36.83 -23.33
CA GLU A 364 -25.21 38.07 -24.14
C GLU A 364 -24.28 39.12 -23.51
N ARG A 365 -24.27 39.21 -22.18
CA ARG A 365 -23.45 40.17 -21.42
C ARG A 365 -22.00 39.72 -21.30
N VAL A 366 -21.76 38.41 -21.18
CA VAL A 366 -20.45 37.75 -21.33
C VAL A 366 -20.01 37.86 -22.78
N ALA A 367 -20.86 37.66 -23.79
CA ALA A 367 -20.47 37.87 -25.19
C ALA A 367 -20.11 39.34 -25.46
N LYS A 368 -20.78 40.31 -24.81
CA LYS A 368 -20.45 41.74 -24.92
C LYS A 368 -19.16 42.08 -24.15
N LEU A 369 -18.97 41.54 -22.95
CA LEU A 369 -17.74 41.70 -22.15
C LEU A 369 -16.56 40.90 -22.71
N GLU A 370 -16.78 39.79 -23.41
CA GLU A 370 -15.78 39.05 -24.19
C GLU A 370 -15.41 39.83 -25.44
N LYS A 371 -16.35 40.59 -26.03
CA LYS A 371 -16.06 41.50 -27.14
C LYS A 371 -15.27 42.73 -26.68
N GLU A 372 -15.60 43.30 -25.52
CA GLU A 372 -14.90 44.46 -24.92
C GLU A 372 -13.58 44.06 -24.24
N MET A 373 -13.50 42.92 -23.55
CA MET A 373 -12.24 42.32 -23.08
C MET A 373 -11.40 41.82 -24.24
N GLY A 374 -11.98 41.24 -25.29
CA GLY A 374 -11.27 40.81 -26.49
C GLY A 374 -10.57 41.97 -27.18
N ALA A 375 -11.22 43.15 -27.22
CA ALA A 375 -10.61 44.39 -27.70
C ALA A 375 -9.44 44.87 -26.81
N MET A 376 -9.52 44.74 -25.48
CA MET A 376 -8.44 45.12 -24.55
C MET A 376 -7.31 44.08 -24.42
N LYS A 377 -7.59 42.78 -24.64
CA LYS A 377 -6.62 41.67 -24.59
C LYS A 377 -5.77 41.55 -25.86
N ASN A 378 -6.22 42.15 -26.96
CA ASN A 378 -5.51 42.13 -28.24
C ASN A 378 -4.87 43.47 -28.60
N MET A 379 -5.09 44.52 -27.80
CA MET A 379 -4.37 45.79 -27.97
C MET A 379 -2.91 45.60 -27.52
N ILE A 380 -1.97 45.89 -28.42
CA ILE A 380 -0.54 45.78 -28.12
C ILE A 380 -0.16 46.83 -27.07
N GLN A 381 0.44 46.36 -25.99
CA GLN A 381 0.94 47.19 -24.88
C GLN A 381 2.44 47.44 -25.00
N SER A 382 3.20 46.50 -25.57
CA SER A 382 4.62 46.71 -25.86
C SER A 382 5.11 45.88 -27.03
N VAL A 383 6.15 46.41 -27.67
CA VAL A 383 6.87 45.79 -28.77
C VAL A 383 8.35 45.84 -28.41
N THR A 384 9.00 44.69 -28.23
CA THR A 384 10.41 44.64 -27.82
C THR A 384 11.24 43.90 -28.86
N TYR A 385 12.32 44.51 -29.33
CA TYR A 385 13.29 43.84 -30.20
C TYR A 385 13.98 42.69 -29.45
N ILE A 386 14.05 41.52 -30.08
CA ILE A 386 14.72 40.34 -29.54
C ILE A 386 16.04 40.16 -30.28
N PRO A 387 17.18 40.52 -29.66
CA PRO A 387 18.47 40.38 -30.29
C PRO A 387 18.84 38.90 -30.46
N THR A 388 19.32 38.56 -31.64
CA THR A 388 19.86 37.22 -31.96
C THR A 388 21.36 37.10 -31.61
N SER A 389 22.04 38.23 -31.36
CA SER A 389 23.44 38.30 -30.93
C SER A 389 23.58 39.11 -29.64
N SER A 390 24.61 38.80 -28.84
CA SER A 390 24.90 39.49 -27.57
C SER A 390 25.26 40.97 -27.76
N ASP A 391 25.71 41.37 -28.96
CA ASP A 391 26.03 42.77 -29.28
C ASP A 391 24.87 43.55 -29.93
N ARG A 392 23.67 42.94 -30.02
CA ARG A 392 22.43 43.53 -30.58
C ARG A 392 22.57 44.07 -32.01
N LYS A 393 23.55 43.57 -32.77
CA LYS A 393 23.76 43.94 -34.17
C LYS A 393 22.98 43.03 -35.11
N VAL A 394 22.46 43.62 -36.18
CA VAL A 394 21.79 42.94 -37.28
C VAL A 394 22.62 43.21 -38.52
N ASN A 395 23.30 42.19 -39.02
CA ASN A 395 24.21 42.33 -40.15
C ASN A 395 23.44 42.11 -41.47
N PHE A 396 23.41 43.13 -42.32
CA PHE A 396 22.89 43.06 -43.67
C PHE A 396 24.06 42.85 -44.62
N VAL A 397 24.27 41.61 -45.02
CA VAL A 397 25.49 41.18 -45.72
C VAL A 397 25.23 40.96 -47.19
N THR A 398 25.91 41.68 -48.07
CA THR A 398 25.87 41.36 -49.50
C THR A 398 26.85 40.21 -49.80
N LEU A 399 26.34 39.09 -50.34
CA LEU A 399 27.14 37.94 -50.77
C LEU A 399 27.62 38.13 -52.20
N HIS A 400 28.94 37.99 -52.38
CA HIS A 400 29.59 38.02 -53.68
C HIS A 400 30.16 36.65 -54.02
N ALA A 401 29.89 36.16 -55.22
CA ALA A 401 30.41 34.90 -55.74
C ALA A 401 31.24 35.14 -57.01
N LYS A 402 32.09 34.17 -57.36
CA LYS A 402 32.69 34.12 -58.69
C LYS A 402 31.65 33.62 -59.69
N LYS A 403 31.75 34.04 -60.95
CA LYS A 403 30.93 33.48 -62.01
C LYS A 403 31.46 32.11 -62.42
N ASP A 404 32.78 32.03 -62.58
CA ASP A 404 33.52 30.84 -62.95
C ASP A 404 34.72 30.58 -62.02
N LYS A 405 35.17 29.32 -61.92
CA LYS A 405 36.31 28.89 -61.07
C LYS A 405 37.55 29.79 -61.19
N ASN A 406 37.84 30.21 -62.42
CA ASN A 406 39.07 30.91 -62.79
C ASN A 406 38.96 32.44 -62.69
N ASP A 407 37.81 32.98 -62.29
CA ASP A 407 37.66 34.43 -62.15
C ASP A 407 38.56 34.98 -61.05
N ALA A 408 39.22 36.11 -61.35
CA ALA A 408 40.09 36.80 -60.41
C ALA A 408 39.30 37.60 -59.34
N LYS A 409 37.99 37.83 -59.53
CA LYS A 409 37.13 38.63 -58.65
C LYS A 409 35.78 37.97 -58.42
N PHE A 410 35.23 38.15 -57.23
CA PHE A 410 33.86 37.78 -56.88
C PHE A 410 32.89 38.85 -57.39
N ALA A 411 32.61 38.84 -58.69
CA ALA A 411 31.86 39.91 -59.36
C ALA A 411 30.34 39.66 -59.44
N VAL A 412 29.87 38.49 -59.02
CA VAL A 412 28.44 38.14 -59.02
C VAL A 412 27.86 38.47 -57.66
N THR A 413 27.06 39.53 -57.59
CA THR A 413 26.26 39.81 -56.40
C THR A 413 25.04 38.90 -56.38
N LEU A 414 24.90 38.14 -55.30
CA LEU A 414 23.79 37.21 -55.11
C LEU A 414 22.61 37.99 -54.52
N ALA A 415 21.51 38.09 -55.29
CA ALA A 415 20.32 38.82 -54.88
C ALA A 415 19.67 38.18 -53.65
N GLY A 416 19.23 39.01 -52.69
CA GLY A 416 18.64 38.59 -51.42
C GLY A 416 19.61 38.48 -50.23
N ALA A 417 20.89 38.78 -50.44
CA ALA A 417 21.86 38.74 -49.35
C ALA A 417 21.71 39.92 -48.35
N SER A 418 21.20 41.08 -48.77
CA SER A 418 20.94 42.21 -47.87
C SER A 418 19.60 42.14 -47.12
N THR A 419 19.01 40.95 -46.98
CA THR A 419 17.81 40.73 -46.16
C THR A 419 18.15 40.04 -44.84
N GLN A 420 17.53 40.46 -43.75
CA GLN A 420 17.69 39.81 -42.46
C GLN A 420 16.35 39.67 -41.76
N ASP A 421 16.18 38.54 -41.08
CA ASP A 421 15.07 38.33 -40.17
C ASP A 421 15.33 39.05 -38.85
N VAL A 422 14.42 39.94 -38.48
CA VAL A 422 14.41 40.64 -37.20
C VAL A 422 13.18 40.26 -36.40
N LYS A 423 13.42 39.83 -35.15
CA LYS A 423 12.38 39.25 -34.28
C LYS A 423 11.97 40.24 -33.20
N PHE A 424 10.67 40.35 -32.98
CA PHE A 424 10.06 41.19 -31.96
C PHE A 424 9.13 40.36 -31.08
N ARG A 425 9.11 40.65 -29.78
CA ARG A 425 8.11 40.13 -28.85
C ARG A 425 6.98 41.12 -28.73
N ILE A 426 5.76 40.61 -28.85
CA ILE A 426 4.54 41.40 -28.71
C ILE A 426 3.90 41.06 -27.37
N ALA A 427 3.55 42.08 -26.59
CA ALA A 427 2.82 41.92 -25.34
C ALA A 427 1.43 42.58 -25.44
N PRO A 428 0.35 41.86 -25.10
CA PRO A 428 0.30 40.43 -24.79
C PRO A 428 0.55 39.55 -26.04
N ALA A 429 1.05 38.32 -25.83
CA ALA A 429 1.41 37.39 -26.90
C ALA A 429 0.25 37.06 -27.87
N THR A 430 -0.98 37.13 -27.39
CA THR A 430 -2.21 36.91 -28.18
C THR A 430 -2.39 37.93 -29.30
N ALA A 431 -1.87 39.15 -29.15
CA ALA A 431 -1.95 40.20 -30.17
C ALA A 431 -1.06 39.93 -31.40
N ALA A 432 -0.10 39.00 -31.30
CA ALA A 432 0.82 38.70 -32.39
C ALA A 432 0.12 38.03 -33.59
N ALA A 433 -0.87 37.16 -33.35
CA ALA A 433 -1.54 36.33 -34.36
C ALA A 433 -2.18 37.15 -35.50
N GLU A 434 -2.78 38.29 -35.17
CA GLU A 434 -3.47 39.16 -36.12
C GLU A 434 -2.72 40.47 -36.41
N PHE A 435 -1.46 40.57 -35.98
CA PHE A 435 -0.72 41.82 -35.92
C PHE A 435 -0.60 42.53 -37.27
N ALA A 436 -0.20 41.81 -38.32
CA ALA A 436 -0.07 42.37 -39.67
C ALA A 436 -1.42 42.78 -40.27
N THR A 437 -2.52 42.16 -39.83
CA THR A 437 -3.88 42.52 -40.24
C THR A 437 -4.34 43.80 -39.54
N ASN A 438 -3.94 43.99 -38.29
CA ASN A 438 -4.46 45.02 -37.40
C ASN A 438 -3.62 46.31 -37.32
N TYR A 439 -2.32 46.23 -37.62
CA TYR A 439 -1.37 47.33 -37.44
C TYR A 439 -0.55 47.59 -38.70
N ASN A 440 -0.17 48.86 -38.91
CA ASN A 440 0.81 49.31 -39.89
C ASN A 440 2.20 49.30 -39.26
N VAL A 441 3.20 48.81 -39.99
CA VAL A 441 4.59 48.69 -39.52
C VAL A 441 5.54 49.41 -40.47
N VAL A 442 6.43 50.21 -39.90
CA VAL A 442 7.54 50.86 -40.61
C VAL A 442 8.84 50.64 -39.83
N PHE A 443 9.91 50.27 -40.53
CA PHE A 443 11.25 50.22 -39.94
C PHE A 443 11.95 51.56 -40.18
N SER A 444 12.08 52.34 -39.10
CA SER A 444 12.60 53.71 -39.19
C SER A 444 14.01 53.82 -38.62
N ALA A 445 14.80 54.70 -39.23
CA ALA A 445 16.09 55.15 -38.70
C ALA A 445 15.97 56.63 -38.30
N ASP A 446 15.18 56.89 -37.25
CA ASP A 446 14.69 58.24 -36.89
C ASP A 446 15.80 59.28 -36.69
N GLN A 447 17.01 58.88 -36.27
CA GLN A 447 18.17 59.79 -36.12
C GLN A 447 18.71 60.37 -37.44
N ALA A 448 18.34 59.82 -38.59
CA ALA A 448 18.77 60.27 -39.91
C ALA A 448 17.78 61.23 -40.60
N ILE A 449 16.56 61.37 -40.05
CA ILE A 449 15.49 62.18 -40.64
C ILE A 449 15.70 63.65 -40.25
N THR A 450 16.18 64.46 -41.18
CA THR A 450 16.18 65.93 -41.03
C THR A 450 15.08 66.53 -41.92
N ARG A 451 14.65 67.76 -41.61
CA ARG A 451 13.53 68.48 -42.28
C ARG A 451 13.68 68.66 -43.82
N ALA A 452 14.76 68.16 -44.44
CA ALA A 452 15.15 68.36 -45.83
C ALA A 452 15.30 67.06 -46.67
N THR A 453 15.11 65.86 -46.12
CA THR A 453 15.16 64.60 -46.90
C THR A 453 13.76 64.04 -47.12
N LEU A 454 13.37 63.85 -48.40
CA LEU A 454 12.20 63.05 -48.79
C LEU A 454 12.37 61.63 -48.22
N PRO A 455 11.29 60.92 -47.83
CA PRO A 455 11.42 59.62 -47.19
C PRO A 455 11.77 58.55 -48.23
N THR A 456 13.05 58.37 -48.53
CA THR A 456 13.52 57.13 -49.18
C THR A 456 13.48 56.00 -48.15
N GLU A 457 12.76 54.92 -48.45
CA GLU A 457 12.62 53.74 -47.59
C GLU A 457 13.97 53.01 -47.44
N MET A 458 14.71 53.32 -46.36
CA MET A 458 16.05 52.79 -46.09
C MET A 458 16.04 51.30 -45.71
N PHE A 459 14.97 50.84 -45.04
CA PHE A 459 14.74 49.45 -44.67
C PHE A 459 13.32 49.08 -45.07
N LYS A 460 13.19 48.19 -46.06
CA LYS A 460 11.89 47.77 -46.58
C LYS A 460 11.54 46.37 -46.08
N ILE A 461 10.27 46.13 -45.82
CA ILE A 461 9.78 44.79 -45.50
C ILE A 461 9.71 43.95 -46.77
N VAL A 462 10.17 42.70 -46.72
CA VAL A 462 10.12 41.74 -47.83
C VAL A 462 9.21 40.59 -47.44
N GLY A 463 8.08 40.48 -48.13
CA GLY A 463 7.09 39.43 -47.87
C GLY A 463 6.23 39.70 -46.62
N GLU A 464 5.45 38.68 -46.26
CA GLU A 464 4.60 38.70 -45.07
C GLU A 464 5.39 38.31 -43.82
N PRO A 465 5.13 38.90 -42.64
CA PRO A 465 5.80 38.52 -41.41
C PRO A 465 5.43 37.11 -40.96
N VAL A 466 6.39 36.44 -40.32
CA VAL A 466 6.17 35.14 -39.67
C VAL A 466 5.76 35.36 -38.22
N VAL A 467 4.60 34.83 -37.83
CA VAL A 467 4.07 34.95 -36.48
C VAL A 467 4.13 33.59 -35.77
N LYS A 468 4.72 33.55 -34.57
CA LYS A 468 4.76 32.34 -33.74
C LYS A 468 4.89 32.66 -32.25
N ASP A 469 4.01 32.07 -31.44
CA ASP A 469 4.07 32.07 -29.96
C ASP A 469 4.28 33.46 -29.31
N GLY A 470 3.60 34.50 -29.80
CA GLY A 470 3.74 35.87 -29.29
C GLY A 470 4.93 36.66 -29.83
N PHE A 471 5.63 36.10 -30.81
CA PHE A 471 6.70 36.76 -31.53
C PHE A 471 6.33 36.99 -32.99
N ILE A 472 6.91 38.04 -33.55
CA ILE A 472 6.79 38.39 -34.96
C ILE A 472 8.18 38.56 -35.51
N THR A 473 8.44 37.88 -36.63
CA THR A 473 9.68 38.03 -37.39
C THR A 473 9.35 38.71 -38.70
N TYR A 474 9.97 39.86 -38.95
CA TYR A 474 9.95 40.51 -40.26
C TYR A 474 11.25 40.21 -40.98
N THR A 475 11.15 39.79 -42.23
CA THR A 475 12.29 39.80 -43.15
C THR A 475 12.39 41.21 -43.72
N ILE A 476 13.50 41.91 -43.43
CA ILE A 476 13.71 43.28 -43.89
C ILE A 476 14.91 43.33 -44.82
N GLN A 477 14.81 44.09 -45.91
CA GLN A 477 15.91 44.36 -46.82
C GLN A 477 16.49 45.75 -46.56
N SER A 478 17.80 45.84 -46.42
CA SER A 478 18.51 47.12 -46.39
C SER A 478 18.68 47.66 -47.81
N ASN A 479 18.25 48.91 -48.02
CA ASN A 479 18.58 49.76 -49.17
C ASN A 479 19.51 50.92 -48.76
N ALA A 480 19.95 50.93 -47.50
CA ALA A 480 20.84 51.94 -46.95
C ALA A 480 22.24 51.83 -47.58
N ASP A 481 22.97 52.94 -47.58
CA ASP A 481 24.37 53.05 -48.02
C ASP A 481 25.37 53.04 -46.85
N GLN A 482 24.88 53.16 -45.61
CA GLN A 482 25.66 53.10 -44.37
C GLN A 482 24.87 52.43 -43.24
N SER A 483 25.55 52.17 -42.11
CA SER A 483 24.93 51.54 -40.93
C SER A 483 24.09 52.52 -40.12
N TYR A 484 22.97 52.07 -39.57
CA TYR A 484 21.99 52.90 -38.83
C TYR A 484 21.50 52.24 -37.54
N SER A 485 20.99 53.05 -36.62
CA SER A 485 20.15 52.58 -35.50
C SER A 485 18.71 52.54 -35.97
N VAL A 486 18.09 51.37 -35.95
CA VAL A 486 16.76 51.11 -36.55
C VAL A 486 15.80 50.62 -35.48
N CYS A 487 14.55 51.07 -35.51
CA CYS A 487 13.46 50.59 -34.66
C CYS A 487 12.24 50.20 -35.50
N MET A 488 11.33 49.43 -34.91
CA MET A 488 10.03 49.14 -35.49
C MET A 488 9.00 50.12 -34.94
N HIS A 489 8.33 50.85 -35.83
CA HIS A 489 7.24 51.76 -35.51
C HIS A 489 5.89 51.11 -35.87
N VAL A 490 4.96 51.08 -34.93
CA VAL A 490 3.69 50.33 -35.04
C VAL A 490 2.52 51.25 -34.76
N THR A 491 1.59 51.34 -35.71
CA THR A 491 0.35 52.14 -35.58
C THR A 491 -0.89 51.32 -35.90
N THR A 492 -2.02 51.52 -35.20
CA THR A 492 -3.27 50.83 -35.57
C THR A 492 -3.72 51.25 -36.97
N LYS A 493 -4.19 50.29 -37.79
CA LYS A 493 -4.80 50.63 -39.08
C LYS A 493 -6.10 51.40 -38.90
N ASP A 494 -6.36 52.35 -39.80
CA ASP A 494 -7.49 53.27 -39.69
C ASP A 494 -8.85 52.55 -39.57
N ASP A 495 -9.07 51.45 -40.29
CA ASP A 495 -10.30 50.66 -40.25
C ASP A 495 -10.45 49.79 -38.99
N LYS A 496 -9.37 49.68 -38.19
CA LYS A 496 -9.32 48.87 -36.95
C LYS A 496 -9.36 49.72 -35.70
N VAL A 497 -9.28 51.05 -35.82
CA VAL A 497 -9.29 51.98 -34.68
C VAL A 497 -10.57 51.84 -33.85
N GLU A 498 -11.75 51.70 -34.48
CA GLU A 498 -13.02 51.53 -33.75
C GLU A 498 -13.10 50.21 -32.98
N THR A 499 -12.40 49.17 -33.44
CA THR A 499 -12.45 47.82 -32.85
C THR A 499 -11.32 47.50 -31.87
N LEU A 500 -10.14 48.11 -32.03
CA LEU A 500 -8.93 47.82 -31.25
C LEU A 500 -8.37 49.03 -30.49
N GLY A 501 -8.87 50.23 -30.74
CA GLY A 501 -8.33 51.47 -30.19
C GLY A 501 -7.10 52.00 -30.94
N LYS A 502 -6.68 53.24 -30.63
CA LYS A 502 -5.48 53.86 -31.21
C LYS A 502 -4.23 53.37 -30.48
N THR A 503 -3.31 52.76 -31.21
CA THR A 503 -1.97 52.36 -30.75
C THR A 503 -0.94 53.08 -31.61
N ASP A 504 0.09 53.61 -30.96
CA ASP A 504 1.26 54.24 -31.59
C ASP A 504 2.48 53.96 -30.69
N ILE A 505 3.28 52.95 -31.04
CA ILE A 505 4.34 52.42 -30.19
C ILE A 505 5.58 52.13 -31.05
N THR A 506 6.75 52.45 -30.49
CA THR A 506 8.06 52.16 -31.08
C THR A 506 8.79 51.10 -30.28
N SER A 507 9.49 50.19 -30.95
CA SER A 507 10.32 49.18 -30.29
C SER A 507 11.67 49.74 -29.79
N ASP A 508 12.38 48.93 -29.00
CA ASP A 508 13.83 49.05 -28.83
C ASP A 508 14.54 49.19 -30.19
N TYR A 509 15.62 49.98 -30.21
CA TYR A 509 16.50 50.11 -31.36
C TYR A 509 17.49 48.94 -31.46
N PHE A 510 17.82 48.56 -32.69
CA PHE A 510 18.90 47.65 -33.03
C PHE A 510 19.89 48.30 -34.01
N ALA A 511 21.14 47.88 -33.97
CA ALA A 511 22.17 48.38 -34.87
C ALA A 511 22.15 47.59 -36.18
N ALA A 512 21.68 48.20 -37.27
CA ALA A 512 21.74 47.65 -38.61
C ALA A 512 23.13 47.91 -39.22
N ILE A 513 23.95 46.87 -39.33
CA ILE A 513 25.32 46.93 -39.84
C ILE A 513 25.35 46.43 -41.27
N LEU A 514 25.90 47.22 -42.19
CA LEU A 514 26.06 46.80 -43.59
C LEU A 514 27.48 46.25 -43.81
N GLY A 515 27.59 45.18 -44.61
CA GLY A 515 28.88 44.59 -44.97
C GLY A 515 28.81 43.69 -46.19
N ASP A 516 29.97 43.23 -46.64
CA ASP A 516 30.14 42.29 -47.75
C ASP A 516 30.77 40.98 -47.28
N LYS A 517 30.37 39.85 -47.86
CA LYS A 517 31.02 38.54 -47.70
C LYS A 517 31.18 37.86 -49.05
N TYR A 518 32.10 36.90 -49.14
CA TYR A 518 32.53 36.29 -50.40
C TYR A 518 32.37 34.76 -50.36
N LEU A 519 31.46 34.20 -51.16
CA LEU A 519 31.17 32.77 -51.19
C LEU A 519 32.26 31.99 -51.93
N VAL A 520 32.97 31.11 -51.21
CA VAL A 520 34.08 30.31 -51.74
C VAL A 520 33.66 28.88 -52.08
N ASP A 521 32.77 28.28 -51.29
CA ASP A 521 32.29 26.91 -51.50
C ASP A 521 30.92 26.68 -50.86
N ALA A 522 30.20 25.63 -51.30
CA ALA A 522 28.96 25.17 -50.67
C ALA A 522 28.97 23.64 -50.63
N TYR A 523 28.57 23.05 -49.51
CA TYR A 523 28.58 21.59 -49.37
C TYR A 523 27.49 21.09 -48.39
N TYR A 524 27.07 19.84 -48.54
CA TYR A 524 26.08 19.23 -47.65
C TYR A 524 26.76 18.64 -46.42
N LYS A 525 26.23 18.96 -45.23
CA LYS A 525 26.72 18.45 -43.95
C LYS A 525 25.64 17.61 -43.29
N ALA A 526 25.84 16.30 -43.26
CA ALA A 526 24.93 15.36 -42.59
C ALA A 526 25.05 15.43 -41.05
N THR A 527 23.95 15.11 -40.37
CA THR A 527 23.84 15.13 -38.90
C THR A 527 24.22 13.78 -38.27
N SER A 528 24.26 12.69 -39.06
CA SER A 528 24.60 11.32 -38.65
C SER A 528 25.41 10.67 -39.76
N THR A 529 26.47 9.93 -39.41
CA THR A 529 27.44 9.42 -40.39
C THR A 529 27.28 7.95 -40.76
N ASP A 530 27.10 7.05 -39.80
CA ASP A 530 27.00 5.61 -40.10
C ASP A 530 25.60 5.04 -39.81
N LYS A 531 25.07 4.22 -40.72
CA LYS A 531 23.72 3.63 -40.62
C LYS A 531 23.71 2.15 -41.01
N THR A 532 22.69 1.43 -40.58
CA THR A 532 22.49 0.02 -40.90
C THR A 532 21.10 -0.21 -41.51
N ILE A 533 21.03 -1.07 -42.52
CA ILE A 533 19.81 -1.60 -43.13
C ILE A 533 19.65 -3.08 -42.76
N TYR A 534 18.47 -3.48 -42.30
CA TYR A 534 18.15 -4.88 -42.04
C TYR A 534 17.51 -5.54 -43.27
N TYR A 535 18.16 -6.58 -43.80
CA TYR A 535 17.75 -7.16 -45.10
C TYR A 535 16.39 -7.89 -45.05
N ASP A 536 15.89 -8.23 -43.86
CA ASP A 536 14.61 -8.91 -43.63
C ASP A 536 13.46 -7.96 -43.26
N GLN A 537 13.65 -6.64 -43.41
CA GLN A 537 12.67 -5.60 -43.04
C GLN A 537 12.24 -4.74 -44.25
N GLU A 538 12.00 -5.36 -45.40
CA GLU A 538 11.53 -4.66 -46.61
C GLU A 538 10.28 -3.82 -46.34
N GLY A 539 10.29 -2.55 -46.78
CA GLY A 539 9.17 -1.62 -46.62
C GLY A 539 9.01 -1.01 -45.22
N LYS A 540 9.91 -1.29 -44.27
CA LYS A 540 9.93 -0.68 -42.93
C LYS A 540 11.07 0.33 -42.78
N ASP A 541 11.04 1.09 -41.69
CA ASP A 541 12.07 2.11 -41.42
C ASP A 541 13.45 1.48 -41.17
N GLU A 542 13.51 0.31 -40.54
CA GLU A 542 14.74 -0.47 -40.35
C GLU A 542 15.26 -1.10 -41.65
N GLY A 543 14.44 -1.12 -42.70
CA GLY A 543 14.80 -1.57 -44.04
C GLY A 543 15.43 -0.50 -44.92
N LYS A 544 15.61 0.74 -44.44
CA LYS A 544 16.17 1.87 -45.22
C LYS A 544 17.06 2.75 -44.35
N ALA A 545 17.96 3.52 -44.98
CA ALA A 545 18.86 4.45 -44.29
C ALA A 545 18.78 5.84 -44.91
N ASP A 546 18.25 6.81 -44.16
CA ASP A 546 18.06 8.19 -44.63
C ASP A 546 19.28 9.08 -44.34
N TYR A 547 19.93 9.62 -45.38
CA TYR A 547 21.05 10.55 -45.27
C TYR A 547 20.67 12.00 -45.58
N ASN A 548 19.40 12.26 -45.92
CA ASN A 548 18.88 13.60 -46.22
C ASN A 548 18.41 14.37 -44.96
N ILE A 549 19.08 14.13 -43.83
CA ILE A 549 18.74 14.74 -42.52
C ILE A 549 19.76 15.83 -42.11
N GLY A 550 20.58 16.26 -43.05
CA GLY A 550 21.57 17.33 -42.92
C GLY A 550 21.12 18.64 -43.56
N LYS A 551 22.07 19.57 -43.74
CA LYS A 551 21.81 20.86 -44.40
C LYS A 551 22.99 21.32 -45.25
N VAL A 552 22.71 22.19 -46.20
CA VAL A 552 23.75 22.87 -46.99
C VAL A 552 24.44 23.92 -46.11
N VAL A 553 25.77 23.90 -46.14
CA VAL A 553 26.67 24.81 -45.45
C VAL A 553 27.43 25.62 -46.50
N LEU A 554 27.52 26.92 -46.30
CA LEU A 554 28.30 27.81 -47.15
C LEU A 554 29.65 28.08 -46.49
N SER A 555 30.73 28.07 -47.27
CA SER A 555 32.06 28.51 -46.84
C SER A 555 32.32 29.90 -47.40
N VAL A 556 32.34 30.91 -46.52
CA VAL A 556 32.40 32.33 -46.89
C VAL A 556 33.65 33.01 -46.34
N ALA A 557 34.20 33.99 -47.06
CA ALA A 557 35.32 34.82 -46.63
C ALA A 557 34.87 36.26 -46.33
N ASP A 558 35.64 36.93 -45.48
CA ASP A 558 35.36 38.29 -45.00
C ASP A 558 35.81 39.39 -45.98
N ASP A 559 36.67 39.04 -46.92
CA ASP A 559 37.20 39.95 -47.93
C ASP A 559 37.32 39.28 -49.31
N ALA A 560 37.59 40.11 -50.31
CA ALA A 560 37.67 39.70 -51.72
C ALA A 560 38.86 38.79 -52.05
N THR A 561 39.76 38.52 -51.08
CA THR A 561 40.87 37.57 -51.28
C THR A 561 40.38 36.12 -51.24
N GLY A 562 39.22 35.86 -50.62
CA GLY A 562 38.63 34.52 -50.51
C GLY A 562 39.30 33.63 -49.46
N THR A 563 40.10 34.18 -48.54
CA THR A 563 40.77 33.42 -47.47
C THR A 563 41.07 34.35 -46.27
N PRO A 564 40.89 33.92 -45.01
CA PRO A 564 40.35 32.63 -44.56
C PRO A 564 38.85 32.51 -44.82
N THR A 565 38.37 31.27 -44.92
CA THR A 565 36.94 30.95 -45.04
C THR A 565 36.38 30.48 -43.71
N ASN A 566 35.14 30.83 -43.44
CA ASN A 566 34.35 30.35 -42.31
C ASN A 566 33.09 29.65 -42.83
N ASP A 567 32.73 28.55 -42.18
CA ASP A 567 31.52 27.82 -42.52
C ASP A 567 30.32 28.42 -41.79
N VAL A 568 29.31 28.81 -42.56
CA VAL A 568 28.09 29.46 -42.10
C VAL A 568 26.88 28.70 -42.60
N SER A 569 25.80 28.72 -41.82
CA SER A 569 24.55 28.08 -42.24
C SER A 569 23.94 28.84 -43.41
N LEU A 570 23.29 28.13 -44.34
CA LEU A 570 22.48 28.79 -45.37
C LEU A 570 21.37 29.66 -44.75
N ASP A 571 20.86 29.25 -43.57
CA ASP A 571 19.86 29.98 -42.79
C ASP A 571 20.30 31.39 -42.34
N GLU A 572 21.61 31.68 -42.33
CA GLU A 572 22.13 33.02 -42.04
C GLU A 572 21.85 34.02 -43.18
N TYR A 573 21.38 33.54 -44.33
CA TYR A 573 21.07 34.34 -45.52
C TYR A 573 19.65 34.04 -46.01
N PRO A 574 18.60 34.45 -45.27
CA PRO A 574 17.22 34.04 -45.53
C PRO A 574 16.67 34.47 -46.90
N GLY A 575 17.19 35.55 -47.49
CA GLY A 575 16.81 35.99 -48.84
C GLY A 575 17.59 35.32 -49.97
N PHE A 576 18.59 34.48 -49.67
CA PHE A 576 19.32 33.76 -50.69
C PHE A 576 18.41 32.74 -51.41
N ASP A 577 18.38 32.79 -52.74
CA ASP A 577 17.60 31.86 -53.57
C ASP A 577 18.23 30.45 -53.51
N VAL A 578 17.78 29.64 -52.56
CA VAL A 578 18.26 28.28 -52.32
C VAL A 578 18.06 27.36 -53.52
N SER A 579 17.15 27.68 -54.45
CA SER A 579 16.94 26.90 -55.68
C SER A 579 18.15 26.93 -56.62
N LYS A 580 19.07 27.89 -56.40
CA LYS A 580 20.35 27.96 -57.11
C LYS A 580 21.35 26.92 -56.64
N LEU A 581 21.11 26.21 -55.52
CA LEU A 581 21.95 25.14 -55.00
C LEU A 581 21.22 23.80 -55.13
N VAL A 582 21.80 22.87 -55.89
CA VAL A 582 21.26 21.53 -56.12
C VAL A 582 22.14 20.51 -55.40
N THR A 583 21.55 19.72 -54.51
CA THR A 583 22.26 18.64 -53.81
C THR A 583 21.97 17.30 -54.51
N THR A 584 23.01 16.56 -54.87
CA THR A 584 22.92 15.20 -55.43
C THR A 584 23.55 14.21 -54.46
N PHE A 585 22.90 13.07 -54.23
CA PHE A 585 23.39 12.01 -53.36
C PHE A 585 23.79 10.78 -54.17
N GLU A 586 24.90 10.15 -53.79
CA GLU A 586 25.41 8.92 -54.40
C GLU A 586 25.77 7.92 -53.31
N VAL A 587 25.71 6.62 -53.64
CA VAL A 587 26.14 5.53 -52.76
C VAL A 587 27.07 4.61 -53.52
N SER A 588 28.23 4.30 -52.94
CA SER A 588 29.13 3.31 -53.53
C SER A 588 28.55 1.90 -53.40
N ASN A 589 29.03 0.96 -54.23
CA ASN A 589 28.60 -0.45 -54.18
C ASN A 589 27.12 -0.63 -54.58
N GLU A 590 26.75 -0.01 -55.70
CA GLU A 590 25.41 -0.03 -56.32
C GLU A 590 24.88 -1.44 -56.66
N THR A 591 25.74 -2.47 -56.59
CA THR A 591 25.33 -3.87 -56.66
C THR A 591 24.36 -4.24 -55.54
N TYR A 592 24.57 -3.70 -54.33
CA TYR A 592 23.79 -4.02 -53.14
C TYR A 592 22.90 -2.88 -52.67
N PHE A 593 23.28 -1.63 -52.95
CA PHE A 593 22.57 -0.44 -52.48
C PHE A 593 21.96 0.37 -53.64
N LYS A 594 20.84 1.03 -53.38
CA LYS A 594 20.24 2.06 -54.25
C LYS A 594 20.01 3.32 -53.43
N ILE A 595 20.16 4.49 -54.02
CA ILE A 595 19.89 5.77 -53.35
C ILE A 595 18.95 6.62 -54.19
N GLU A 596 17.90 7.14 -53.56
CA GLU A 596 16.96 8.10 -54.14
C GLU A 596 16.70 9.19 -53.10
N ASP A 597 16.89 10.46 -53.48
CA ASP A 597 16.72 11.63 -52.60
C ASP A 597 17.40 11.53 -51.22
N GLY A 598 18.57 10.87 -51.18
CA GLY A 598 19.36 10.65 -49.97
C GLY A 598 18.92 9.46 -49.12
N ILE A 599 17.89 8.71 -49.53
CA ILE A 599 17.45 7.48 -48.86
C ILE A 599 18.09 6.28 -49.52
N VAL A 600 18.90 5.55 -48.77
CA VAL A 600 19.52 4.30 -49.20
C VAL A 600 18.62 3.11 -48.90
N THR A 601 18.44 2.24 -49.89
CA THR A 601 17.72 0.95 -49.80
C THR A 601 18.56 -0.18 -50.40
N LEU A 602 18.14 -1.44 -50.22
CA LEU A 602 18.83 -2.58 -50.83
C LEU A 602 18.32 -2.84 -52.26
N THR A 603 19.20 -3.32 -53.14
CA THR A 603 18.81 -3.77 -54.48
C THR A 603 17.90 -5.00 -54.45
N LYS A 604 18.02 -5.84 -53.40
CA LYS A 604 17.16 -6.99 -53.08
C LYS A 604 17.08 -7.18 -51.57
N TYR A 605 15.88 -7.41 -51.05
CA TYR A 605 15.65 -7.81 -49.66
C TYR A 605 15.60 -9.34 -49.53
N ASN A 606 15.62 -9.84 -48.29
CA ASN A 606 15.58 -11.28 -47.96
C ASN A 606 16.69 -12.12 -48.61
N THR A 607 17.84 -11.51 -48.92
CA THR A 607 18.99 -12.16 -49.56
C THR A 607 20.14 -12.27 -48.56
N PRO A 608 20.35 -13.44 -47.90
CA PRO A 608 21.33 -13.57 -46.81
C PRO A 608 22.77 -13.22 -47.21
N SER A 609 23.13 -13.37 -48.49
CA SER A 609 24.46 -13.01 -49.00
C SER A 609 24.75 -11.51 -49.00
N TYR A 610 23.75 -10.65 -48.69
CA TYR A 610 23.95 -9.21 -48.56
C TYR A 610 24.43 -8.83 -47.15
N THR A 611 24.39 -9.75 -46.18
CA THR A 611 24.85 -9.49 -44.80
C THR A 611 26.32 -9.08 -44.80
N ASP A 612 26.68 -8.08 -43.98
CA ASP A 612 28.02 -7.50 -43.83
C ASP A 612 28.53 -6.67 -45.03
N GLU A 613 27.75 -6.55 -46.11
CA GLU A 613 28.08 -5.63 -47.21
C GLU A 613 27.99 -4.17 -46.74
N THR A 614 28.87 -3.32 -47.30
CA THR A 614 28.96 -1.90 -46.94
C THR A 614 29.06 -0.99 -48.16
N GLY A 615 28.59 0.25 -47.99
CA GLY A 615 28.68 1.33 -48.98
C GLY A 615 29.00 2.67 -48.31
N VAL A 616 29.64 3.58 -49.04
CA VAL A 616 29.90 4.97 -48.65
C VAL A 616 28.87 5.85 -49.33
N VAL A 617 28.19 6.71 -48.56
CA VAL A 617 27.24 7.69 -49.08
C VAL A 617 27.94 9.04 -49.21
N THR A 618 27.81 9.69 -50.36
CA THR A 618 28.37 11.02 -50.62
C THR A 618 27.28 11.99 -51.07
N ALA A 619 27.48 13.28 -50.80
CA ALA A 619 26.67 14.34 -51.36
C ALA A 619 27.51 15.43 -51.99
N THR A 620 27.01 15.97 -53.11
CA THR A 620 27.63 17.04 -53.90
C THR A 620 26.65 18.19 -54.02
N VAL A 621 27.10 19.42 -53.78
CA VAL A 621 26.28 20.63 -53.94
C VAL A 621 26.77 21.43 -55.14
N ALA A 622 25.95 21.48 -56.17
CA ALA A 622 26.18 22.23 -57.40
C ALA A 622 25.45 23.58 -57.38
N ALA A 623 26.03 24.59 -58.01
CA ALA A 623 25.46 25.94 -58.05
C ALA A 623 25.04 26.35 -59.48
N THR A 624 23.90 27.02 -59.61
CA THR A 624 23.39 27.52 -60.90
C THR A 624 23.57 29.03 -60.98
N GLY A 625 24.43 29.49 -61.89
CA GLY A 625 24.63 30.93 -62.18
C GLY A 625 25.78 31.60 -61.42
N PHE A 626 26.48 30.87 -60.54
CA PHE A 626 27.73 31.24 -59.89
C PHE A 626 28.54 29.99 -59.56
N TYR A 627 29.80 30.16 -59.16
CA TYR A 627 30.73 29.07 -58.91
C TYR A 627 30.74 28.58 -57.45
N THR A 628 30.69 27.26 -57.26
CA THR A 628 31.08 26.50 -56.05
C THR A 628 32.05 25.38 -56.46
N LYS A 629 32.74 24.70 -55.51
CA LYS A 629 33.74 23.68 -55.91
C LYS A 629 33.12 22.40 -56.45
N GLU A 630 31.87 22.09 -56.05
CA GLU A 630 31.14 20.88 -56.42
C GLU A 630 31.88 19.57 -56.05
N ASP A 631 32.62 19.58 -54.93
CA ASP A 631 33.32 18.40 -54.44
C ASP A 631 32.35 17.45 -53.70
N ALA A 632 32.37 16.17 -54.05
CA ALA A 632 31.63 15.14 -53.34
C ALA A 632 32.18 14.97 -51.92
N LYS A 633 31.34 15.13 -50.89
CA LYS A 633 31.70 14.91 -49.49
C LYS A 633 31.06 13.65 -48.95
N SER A 634 31.85 12.84 -48.26
CA SER A 634 31.35 11.65 -47.55
C SER A 634 30.41 12.06 -46.43
N LEU A 635 29.21 11.48 -46.45
CA LEU A 635 28.24 11.55 -45.38
C LEU A 635 28.42 10.41 -44.37
N GLY A 636 29.14 9.35 -44.75
CA GLY A 636 29.52 8.20 -43.92
C GLY A 636 29.08 6.87 -44.54
N THR A 637 28.97 5.80 -43.75
CA THR A 637 28.82 4.43 -44.27
C THR A 637 27.46 3.81 -43.98
N VAL A 638 26.97 2.98 -44.91
CA VAL A 638 25.78 2.14 -44.74
C VAL A 638 26.21 0.67 -44.70
N SER A 639 25.67 -0.12 -43.77
CA SER A 639 25.93 -1.56 -43.63
C SER A 639 24.65 -2.39 -43.65
N VAL A 640 24.77 -3.69 -43.99
CA VAL A 640 23.62 -4.62 -44.00
C VAL A 640 23.72 -5.63 -42.85
N MET A 641 22.64 -5.78 -42.07
CA MET A 641 22.54 -6.77 -40.98
C MET A 641 21.25 -7.61 -41.04
N LYS A 642 21.17 -8.65 -40.19
CA LYS A 642 19.96 -9.46 -39.95
C LYS A 642 19.30 -9.08 -38.64
N THR A 643 17.96 -9.16 -38.56
CA THR A 643 17.23 -8.98 -37.30
C THR A 643 17.55 -10.10 -36.29
N ALA A 644 17.95 -9.74 -35.06
CA ALA A 644 18.08 -10.68 -33.96
C ALA A 644 16.70 -11.09 -33.41
N LYS A 645 16.49 -12.38 -33.13
CA LYS A 645 15.21 -12.88 -32.58
C LYS A 645 15.41 -13.50 -31.21
N THR A 646 14.80 -12.88 -30.20
CA THR A 646 14.73 -13.40 -28.83
C THR A 646 13.28 -13.59 -28.41
N ALA A 647 13.00 -14.69 -27.71
CA ALA A 647 11.67 -14.96 -27.19
C ALA A 647 11.74 -15.72 -25.87
N GLU A 648 10.79 -15.46 -25.00
CA GLU A 648 10.54 -16.24 -23.78
C GLU A 648 9.14 -16.84 -23.87
N ILE A 649 9.05 -18.15 -23.70
CA ILE A 649 7.81 -18.94 -23.86
C ILE A 649 7.63 -19.76 -22.59
N ASN A 650 6.43 -19.72 -22.02
CA ASN A 650 6.15 -20.37 -20.73
C ASN A 650 4.93 -21.28 -20.83
N TYR A 651 5.10 -22.55 -20.47
CA TYR A 651 4.02 -23.55 -20.42
C TYR A 651 3.20 -23.51 -19.13
N GLY A 652 3.56 -22.64 -18.18
CA GLY A 652 2.86 -22.50 -16.91
C GLY A 652 3.13 -23.65 -15.95
N GLU A 653 2.12 -24.00 -15.16
CA GLU A 653 2.22 -25.04 -14.13
C GLU A 653 1.78 -26.40 -14.67
N ILE A 654 2.64 -27.41 -14.52
CA ILE A 654 2.36 -28.81 -14.84
C ILE A 654 2.36 -29.61 -13.54
N LYS A 655 1.26 -30.33 -13.27
CA LYS A 655 1.11 -31.12 -12.05
C LYS A 655 1.83 -32.46 -12.18
N ALA A 656 2.54 -32.84 -11.11
CA ALA A 656 3.10 -34.16 -10.90
C ALA A 656 2.75 -34.65 -9.50
N ILE A 657 2.79 -35.97 -9.27
CA ILE A 657 2.58 -36.57 -7.95
C ILE A 657 3.90 -37.18 -7.52
N TRP A 658 4.22 -37.06 -6.24
CA TRP A 658 5.41 -37.68 -5.66
C TRP A 658 5.49 -39.19 -6.01
N LYS A 659 6.68 -39.66 -6.39
CA LYS A 659 6.98 -41.08 -6.64
C LYS A 659 8.32 -41.48 -6.03
N ALA A 660 8.41 -42.73 -5.59
CA ALA A 660 9.65 -43.32 -5.08
C ALA A 660 10.75 -43.45 -6.15
N THR A 661 10.36 -43.53 -7.42
CA THR A 661 11.26 -43.54 -8.59
C THR A 661 11.08 -42.26 -9.39
N ALA A 662 12.07 -41.91 -10.22
CA ALA A 662 11.95 -40.75 -11.09
C ALA A 662 10.76 -40.90 -12.06
N GLU A 663 10.10 -39.79 -12.36
CA GLU A 663 8.97 -39.71 -13.28
C GLU A 663 9.36 -38.88 -14.50
N THR A 664 8.88 -39.26 -15.68
CA THR A 664 8.98 -38.45 -16.89
C THR A 664 7.61 -37.89 -17.24
N ILE A 665 7.53 -36.58 -17.41
CA ILE A 665 6.38 -35.86 -17.95
C ILE A 665 6.46 -35.92 -19.47
N GLU A 666 5.40 -36.45 -20.07
CA GLU A 666 5.30 -36.70 -21.50
C GLU A 666 5.36 -35.43 -22.35
N ALA A 667 5.82 -35.60 -23.60
CA ALA A 667 6.01 -34.48 -24.53
C ALA A 667 4.72 -33.75 -24.91
N THR A 668 3.56 -34.38 -24.73
CA THR A 668 2.24 -33.75 -24.94
C THR A 668 2.00 -32.56 -24.02
N SER A 669 2.69 -32.49 -22.88
CA SER A 669 2.65 -31.34 -21.97
C SER A 669 3.46 -30.14 -22.46
N PHE A 670 4.31 -30.33 -23.48
CA PHE A 670 5.23 -29.34 -24.02
C PHE A 670 5.18 -29.30 -25.56
N PRO A 671 4.02 -28.98 -26.17
CA PRO A 671 3.84 -28.99 -27.62
C PRO A 671 4.78 -28.02 -28.34
N LEU A 672 5.72 -28.53 -29.14
CA LEU A 672 6.72 -27.72 -29.83
C LEU A 672 6.15 -26.62 -30.75
N ALA A 673 4.93 -26.82 -31.27
CA ALA A 673 4.22 -25.80 -32.05
C ALA A 673 4.05 -24.49 -31.29
N THR A 674 3.82 -24.56 -29.98
CA THR A 674 3.75 -23.37 -29.11
C THR A 674 5.08 -22.60 -29.08
N ILE A 675 6.20 -23.23 -29.44
CA ILE A 675 7.53 -22.60 -29.48
C ILE A 675 7.81 -22.03 -30.86
N TYR A 676 7.73 -22.86 -31.90
CA TYR A 676 8.15 -22.45 -33.25
C TYR A 676 7.08 -21.64 -34.00
N ASP A 677 5.79 -21.79 -33.69
CA ASP A 677 4.72 -20.96 -34.26
C ASP A 677 4.50 -19.65 -33.47
N ASP A 678 5.24 -19.43 -32.37
CA ASP A 678 5.12 -18.19 -31.60
C ASP A 678 5.38 -16.97 -32.50
N PRO A 679 4.52 -15.93 -32.48
CA PRO A 679 4.65 -14.76 -33.36
C PRO A 679 5.99 -14.03 -33.27
N LYS A 680 6.70 -14.13 -32.14
CA LYS A 680 8.01 -13.51 -31.93
C LYS A 680 9.14 -14.31 -32.57
N VAL A 681 8.91 -15.60 -32.84
CA VAL A 681 9.90 -16.56 -33.33
C VAL A 681 9.65 -16.90 -34.80
N GLN A 682 8.47 -17.44 -35.10
CA GLN A 682 8.01 -17.91 -36.43
C GLN A 682 9.09 -18.73 -37.17
N LEU A 683 9.29 -19.96 -36.73
CA LEU A 683 10.22 -20.94 -37.27
C LEU A 683 9.46 -22.11 -37.87
N THR A 684 10.00 -22.70 -38.94
CA THR A 684 9.57 -24.04 -39.37
C THR A 684 10.07 -25.08 -38.37
N ALA A 685 9.39 -26.23 -38.31
CA ALA A 685 9.81 -27.35 -37.45
C ALA A 685 11.26 -27.79 -37.73
N SER A 686 11.72 -27.74 -38.98
CA SER A 686 13.10 -28.07 -39.36
C SER A 686 14.12 -27.02 -38.89
N GLU A 687 13.78 -25.74 -38.92
CA GLU A 687 14.66 -24.69 -38.38
C GLU A 687 14.75 -24.74 -36.86
N PHE A 688 13.64 -25.03 -36.17
CA PHE A 688 13.66 -25.23 -34.72
C PHE A 688 14.48 -26.46 -34.33
N ALA A 689 14.35 -27.57 -35.07
CA ALA A 689 15.15 -28.79 -34.87
C ALA A 689 16.66 -28.59 -35.05
N ALA A 690 17.07 -27.57 -35.81
CA ALA A 690 18.47 -27.22 -36.02
C ALA A 690 19.09 -26.39 -34.87
N LEU A 691 18.27 -25.89 -33.94
CA LEU A 691 18.76 -25.16 -32.75
C LEU A 691 19.35 -26.12 -31.72
N THR A 692 20.28 -25.62 -30.90
CA THR A 692 20.84 -26.36 -29.76
C THR A 692 20.07 -26.02 -28.49
N GLY A 693 19.30 -26.98 -27.97
CA GLY A 693 18.58 -26.85 -26.70
C GLY A 693 19.43 -27.26 -25.50
N THR A 694 19.59 -26.36 -24.54
CA THR A 694 20.39 -26.57 -23.32
C THR A 694 19.53 -26.37 -22.07
N PRO A 695 19.17 -27.45 -21.35
CA PRO A 695 18.49 -27.34 -20.05
C PRO A 695 19.37 -26.60 -19.04
N THR A 696 18.76 -25.71 -18.25
CA THR A 696 19.50 -24.99 -17.22
C THR A 696 19.54 -25.76 -15.89
N GLN A 697 18.50 -26.54 -15.60
CA GLN A 697 18.47 -27.53 -14.50
C GLN A 697 18.90 -28.91 -14.99
N THR A 698 19.61 -29.68 -14.16
CA THR A 698 20.00 -31.07 -14.46
C THR A 698 20.14 -31.92 -13.21
N ASP A 699 20.08 -33.24 -13.34
CA ASP A 699 20.34 -34.17 -12.23
C ASP A 699 21.73 -33.96 -11.61
N ALA A 700 22.75 -33.72 -12.45
CA ALA A 700 24.13 -33.48 -12.02
C ALA A 700 24.29 -32.24 -11.12
N LYS A 701 23.38 -31.26 -11.25
CA LYS A 701 23.33 -30.07 -10.38
C LYS A 701 22.54 -30.29 -9.10
N GLY A 702 21.93 -31.47 -8.92
CA GLY A 702 21.11 -31.81 -7.76
C GLY A 702 19.67 -31.33 -7.84
N ASP A 703 19.24 -30.83 -9.01
CA ASP A 703 17.88 -30.31 -9.22
C ASP A 703 16.81 -31.40 -9.06
N LYS A 704 15.60 -30.98 -8.69
CA LYS A 704 14.48 -31.90 -8.44
C LYS A 704 13.56 -32.09 -9.65
N ALA A 705 13.64 -31.19 -10.63
CA ALA A 705 13.02 -31.35 -11.93
C ALA A 705 13.85 -30.63 -13.01
N TRP A 706 13.80 -31.12 -14.25
CA TRP A 706 14.45 -30.47 -15.40
C TRP A 706 13.82 -30.90 -16.73
N PHE A 707 14.02 -30.10 -17.78
CA PHE A 707 13.68 -30.51 -19.15
C PHE A 707 14.69 -31.53 -19.70
N ASN A 708 14.20 -32.54 -20.43
CA ASN A 708 15.02 -33.34 -21.32
C ASN A 708 14.75 -32.94 -22.77
N VAL A 709 15.81 -32.76 -23.54
CA VAL A 709 15.74 -32.34 -24.95
C VAL A 709 16.15 -33.50 -25.83
N ALA A 710 15.26 -33.95 -26.70
CA ALA A 710 15.58 -34.98 -27.67
C ALA A 710 16.55 -34.45 -28.74
N GLN A 711 17.61 -35.21 -29.01
CA GLN A 711 18.58 -34.84 -30.04
C GLN A 711 17.90 -34.72 -31.42
N LYS A 712 18.33 -33.74 -32.22
CA LYS A 712 17.92 -33.50 -33.63
C LYS A 712 16.44 -33.17 -33.86
N THR A 713 15.59 -33.23 -32.84
CA THR A 713 14.16 -32.92 -32.95
C THR A 713 13.71 -31.88 -31.93
N ASN A 714 14.51 -31.66 -30.87
CA ASN A 714 14.21 -30.74 -29.78
C ASN A 714 12.88 -31.01 -29.07
N VAL A 715 12.33 -32.23 -29.19
CA VAL A 715 11.16 -32.69 -28.41
C VAL A 715 11.47 -32.56 -26.93
N LEU A 716 10.59 -31.86 -26.22
CA LEU A 716 10.71 -31.60 -24.79
C LEU A 716 9.92 -32.64 -24.00
N THR A 717 10.59 -33.28 -23.05
CA THR A 717 9.95 -33.94 -21.91
C THR A 717 10.50 -33.29 -20.65
N ALA A 718 9.95 -33.60 -19.47
CA ALA A 718 10.58 -33.18 -18.21
C ALA A 718 10.76 -34.39 -17.29
N THR A 719 11.81 -34.41 -16.49
CA THR A 719 12.01 -35.41 -15.45
C THR A 719 11.73 -34.78 -14.09
N VAL A 720 10.99 -35.48 -13.25
CA VAL A 720 10.91 -35.23 -11.81
C VAL A 720 11.76 -36.27 -11.10
N LYS A 721 12.70 -35.81 -10.28
CA LYS A 721 13.63 -36.67 -9.54
C LYS A 721 12.86 -37.57 -8.58
N ALA A 722 13.36 -38.79 -8.40
CA ALA A 722 12.86 -39.71 -7.39
C ALA A 722 12.78 -39.02 -6.02
N GLN A 723 11.66 -39.22 -5.32
CA GLN A 723 11.44 -38.69 -3.97
C GLN A 723 11.52 -37.15 -3.87
N ALA A 724 11.28 -36.43 -4.98
CA ALA A 724 11.19 -34.98 -4.96
C ALA A 724 10.08 -34.54 -3.99
N PRO A 725 10.37 -33.71 -2.96
CA PRO A 725 9.36 -33.25 -2.01
C PRO A 725 8.19 -32.52 -2.67
N GLU A 726 7.12 -32.31 -1.92
CA GLU A 726 6.05 -31.40 -2.35
C GLU A 726 6.61 -29.99 -2.55
N GLY A 727 6.27 -29.37 -3.68
CA GLY A 727 6.76 -28.03 -4.01
C GLY A 727 6.64 -27.64 -5.47
N LYS A 728 7.10 -26.43 -5.76
CA LYS A 728 7.18 -25.87 -7.12
C LYS A 728 8.62 -25.85 -7.60
N TYR A 729 8.86 -26.48 -8.74
CA TYR A 729 10.18 -26.63 -9.33
C TYR A 729 10.20 -25.95 -10.71
N PRO A 730 10.74 -24.73 -10.83
CA PRO A 730 10.89 -24.08 -12.12
C PRO A 730 11.91 -24.85 -12.95
N ILE A 731 11.56 -25.09 -14.21
CA ILE A 731 12.41 -25.72 -15.20
C ILE A 731 12.52 -24.83 -16.42
N GLU A 732 13.72 -24.79 -17.01
CA GLU A 732 14.05 -23.94 -18.14
C GLU A 732 15.03 -24.63 -19.09
N VAL A 733 14.84 -24.35 -20.38
CA VAL A 733 15.72 -24.76 -21.47
C VAL A 733 15.90 -23.60 -22.43
N VAL A 734 17.14 -23.38 -22.86
CA VAL A 734 17.49 -22.31 -23.82
C VAL A 734 17.89 -22.92 -25.15
N PHE A 735 17.18 -22.54 -26.21
CA PHE A 735 17.50 -22.92 -27.59
C PHE A 735 18.30 -21.81 -28.28
N THR A 736 19.44 -22.16 -28.86
CA THR A 736 20.33 -21.21 -29.52
C THR A 736 20.73 -21.66 -30.92
N SER A 737 20.84 -20.71 -31.85
CA SER A 737 21.46 -20.94 -33.16
C SER A 737 22.99 -20.88 -33.07
N THR A 738 23.69 -21.48 -34.03
CA THR A 738 25.17 -21.50 -34.07
C THR A 738 25.79 -20.10 -34.10
N ASP A 739 25.16 -19.17 -34.80
CA ASP A 739 25.56 -17.76 -34.92
C ASP A 739 25.12 -16.89 -33.72
N LYS A 740 24.42 -17.47 -32.74
CA LYS A 740 23.81 -16.79 -31.57
C LYS A 740 22.79 -15.69 -31.91
N ALA A 741 22.38 -15.55 -33.17
CA ALA A 741 21.39 -14.55 -33.59
C ALA A 741 19.94 -14.92 -33.17
N ARG A 742 19.72 -16.18 -32.77
CA ARG A 742 18.44 -16.67 -32.22
C ARG A 742 18.64 -17.25 -30.82
N VAL A 743 17.89 -16.74 -29.85
CA VAL A 743 17.87 -17.23 -28.47
C VAL A 743 16.42 -17.35 -27.99
N ILE A 744 15.96 -18.57 -27.74
CA ILE A 744 14.59 -18.84 -27.28
C ILE A 744 14.68 -19.50 -25.90
N THR A 745 14.14 -18.84 -24.88
CA THR A 745 14.06 -19.37 -23.52
C THR A 745 12.68 -19.98 -23.31
N VAL A 746 12.63 -21.27 -22.96
CA VAL A 746 11.39 -21.98 -22.69
C VAL A 746 11.34 -22.35 -21.21
N LYS A 747 10.24 -22.01 -20.55
CA LYS A 747 10.03 -22.19 -19.11
C LYS A 747 8.78 -23.04 -18.83
N ALA A 748 8.80 -23.75 -17.72
CA ALA A 748 7.62 -24.34 -17.09
C ALA A 748 7.87 -24.44 -15.58
N THR A 749 6.82 -24.70 -14.80
CA THR A 749 6.93 -25.01 -13.37
C THR A 749 6.29 -26.36 -13.10
N ILE A 750 7.06 -27.30 -12.58
CA ILE A 750 6.51 -28.58 -12.13
C ILE A 750 6.02 -28.43 -10.70
N VAL A 751 4.74 -28.71 -10.47
CA VAL A 751 4.12 -28.67 -9.15
C VAL A 751 3.95 -30.12 -8.68
N VAL A 752 4.83 -30.55 -7.78
CA VAL A 752 4.77 -31.89 -7.18
C VAL A 752 3.88 -31.83 -5.94
N GLY A 753 2.80 -32.62 -5.92
CA GLY A 753 1.98 -32.85 -4.73
C GLY A 753 2.23 -34.24 -4.14
N TYR A 754 1.98 -34.43 -2.86
CA TYR A 754 1.96 -35.77 -2.27
C TYR A 754 0.72 -36.57 -2.73
N PRO A 755 0.80 -37.90 -2.82
CA PRO A 755 -0.36 -38.74 -3.10
C PRO A 755 -1.42 -38.56 -2.02
N GLU A 756 -2.69 -38.58 -2.44
CA GLU A 756 -3.83 -38.50 -1.53
C GLU A 756 -4.00 -39.84 -0.79
N ILE A 757 -3.90 -39.78 0.54
CA ILE A 757 -4.10 -40.93 1.42
C ILE A 757 -5.16 -40.54 2.45
N THR A 758 -6.22 -41.32 2.54
CA THR A 758 -7.30 -41.13 3.53
C THR A 758 -6.70 -41.08 4.93
N ALA A 759 -7.14 -40.11 5.75
CA ALA A 759 -6.68 -39.98 7.12
C ALA A 759 -7.10 -41.17 7.98
N LEU A 760 -6.25 -41.60 8.92
CA LEU A 760 -6.70 -42.52 9.96
C LEU A 760 -7.79 -41.83 10.81
N THR A 761 -8.84 -42.59 11.11
CA THR A 761 -9.91 -42.15 12.00
C THR A 761 -9.66 -42.77 13.35
N VAL A 762 -9.63 -41.98 14.43
CA VAL A 762 -9.52 -42.53 15.78
C VAL A 762 -10.84 -43.14 16.21
N ASN A 763 -10.79 -44.23 16.98
CA ASN A 763 -11.97 -44.76 17.65
C ASN A 763 -12.26 -43.91 18.88
N GLU A 764 -13.27 -43.03 18.79
CA GLU A 764 -13.66 -42.11 19.87
C GLU A 764 -14.05 -42.82 21.17
N SER A 765 -14.44 -44.11 21.12
CA SER A 765 -14.73 -44.88 22.32
C SER A 765 -13.47 -45.25 23.11
N PHE A 766 -12.29 -45.25 22.46
CA PHE A 766 -11.02 -45.67 23.03
C PHE A 766 -10.00 -44.53 23.16
N TRP A 767 -10.24 -43.40 22.50
CA TRP A 767 -9.31 -42.28 22.40
C TRP A 767 -9.90 -41.02 23.01
N ASP A 768 -9.18 -40.42 23.96
CA ASP A 768 -9.52 -39.14 24.58
C ASP A 768 -8.41 -38.09 24.32
N GLY A 769 -8.80 -36.83 24.16
CA GLY A 769 -7.89 -35.70 23.88
C GLY A 769 -7.47 -35.56 22.40
N GLU A 770 -6.39 -34.80 22.16
CA GLU A 770 -5.92 -34.46 20.81
C GLU A 770 -5.30 -35.66 20.09
N ILE A 771 -5.40 -35.69 18.75
CA ILE A 771 -4.84 -36.78 17.92
C ILE A 771 -3.32 -36.95 18.05
N ASN A 772 -2.58 -35.89 18.37
CA ASN A 772 -1.12 -35.90 18.51
C ASN A 772 -0.64 -35.96 19.97
N ASN A 773 -1.55 -36.05 20.94
CA ASN A 773 -1.21 -36.15 22.36
C ASN A 773 -2.38 -36.75 23.16
N GLY A 774 -2.95 -37.82 22.62
CA GLY A 774 -4.15 -38.45 23.14
C GLY A 774 -3.87 -39.33 24.35
N LYS A 775 -4.94 -39.90 24.88
CA LYS A 775 -4.90 -40.91 25.94
C LYS A 775 -5.77 -42.08 25.53
N VAL A 776 -5.23 -43.28 25.68
CA VAL A 776 -5.97 -44.52 25.45
C VAL A 776 -5.98 -45.34 26.72
N GLY A 777 -7.10 -46.00 26.97
CA GLY A 777 -7.31 -46.82 28.15
C GLY A 777 -7.64 -48.24 27.75
N PHE A 778 -6.91 -49.20 28.32
CA PHE A 778 -7.24 -50.60 28.11
C PHE A 778 -7.72 -51.26 29.40
N THR A 779 -8.75 -52.10 29.26
CA THR A 779 -9.27 -52.94 30.32
C THR A 779 -8.84 -54.38 30.05
N PRO A 780 -8.07 -55.00 30.94
CA PRO A 780 -7.70 -56.41 30.81
C PRO A 780 -8.92 -57.31 30.85
N THR A 781 -8.80 -58.50 30.27
CA THR A 781 -9.87 -59.50 30.26
C THR A 781 -9.51 -60.68 31.14
N LEU A 782 -10.49 -61.19 31.87
CA LEU A 782 -10.36 -62.42 32.64
C LEU A 782 -10.79 -63.61 31.78
N ASN A 783 -10.15 -64.76 31.98
CA ASN A 783 -10.53 -65.97 31.26
C ASN A 783 -11.91 -66.52 31.67
N ASP A 784 -12.40 -66.17 32.87
CA ASP A 784 -13.75 -66.45 33.38
C ASP A 784 -14.21 -65.30 34.31
N ASP A 785 -15.41 -64.76 34.07
CA ASP A 785 -15.92 -63.60 34.83
C ASP A 785 -16.27 -63.93 36.30
N LYS A 786 -16.57 -65.20 36.61
CA LYS A 786 -17.02 -65.66 37.93
C LYS A 786 -15.88 -66.28 38.73
N LYS A 787 -15.05 -67.11 38.10
CA LYS A 787 -14.00 -67.88 38.74
C LYS A 787 -12.70 -67.87 37.89
N PRO A 788 -12.04 -66.72 37.72
CA PRO A 788 -10.86 -66.57 36.89
C PRO A 788 -9.67 -67.33 37.45
N SER A 789 -8.83 -67.82 36.56
CA SER A 789 -7.50 -68.37 36.88
C SER A 789 -6.37 -67.66 36.14
N GLU A 790 -6.69 -66.77 35.20
CA GLU A 790 -5.75 -66.08 34.33
C GLU A 790 -6.33 -64.71 33.90
N ILE A 791 -5.43 -63.76 33.61
CA ILE A 791 -5.76 -62.44 33.05
C ILE A 791 -4.99 -62.24 31.75
N THR A 792 -5.63 -61.63 30.76
CA THR A 792 -5.02 -61.24 29.49
C THR A 792 -4.84 -59.72 29.44
N THR A 793 -3.60 -59.31 29.27
CA THR A 793 -3.11 -57.92 29.24
C THR A 793 -2.46 -57.61 27.89
N GLU A 794 -3.17 -58.00 26.83
CA GLU A 794 -2.72 -57.90 25.44
C GLU A 794 -3.71 -57.06 24.62
N TYR A 795 -3.21 -56.11 23.83
CA TYR A 795 -4.02 -55.15 23.09
C TYR A 795 -3.53 -54.98 21.66
N THR A 796 -4.45 -55.05 20.70
CA THR A 796 -4.16 -54.79 19.28
C THR A 796 -4.27 -53.29 19.01
N LEU A 797 -3.14 -52.62 18.77
CA LEU A 797 -3.09 -51.16 18.65
C LEU A 797 -3.75 -50.66 17.35
N SER A 798 -3.84 -51.48 16.30
CA SER A 798 -4.58 -51.10 15.08
C SER A 798 -6.07 -50.87 15.34
N ASP A 799 -6.66 -51.49 16.37
CA ASP A 799 -8.08 -51.35 16.71
C ASP A 799 -8.44 -49.95 17.24
N LEU A 800 -7.42 -49.15 17.58
CA LEU A 800 -7.58 -47.71 17.85
C LEU A 800 -8.03 -46.94 16.61
N PHE A 801 -7.90 -47.52 15.40
CA PHE A 801 -8.25 -46.88 14.14
C PHE A 801 -9.22 -47.76 13.32
N PRO A 802 -10.54 -47.49 13.33
CA PRO A 802 -11.52 -48.36 12.66
C PRO A 802 -11.29 -48.54 11.16
N ASN A 803 -10.64 -47.56 10.50
CA ASN A 803 -10.33 -47.61 9.07
C ASN A 803 -8.89 -48.05 8.76
N TYR A 804 -8.14 -48.61 9.73
CA TYR A 804 -6.73 -48.99 9.56
C TYR A 804 -6.49 -49.88 8.32
N ALA A 805 -7.28 -50.94 8.17
CA ALA A 805 -7.15 -51.89 7.06
C ALA A 805 -7.47 -51.28 5.69
N GLU A 806 -8.32 -50.25 5.64
CA GLU A 806 -8.64 -49.53 4.41
C GLU A 806 -7.50 -48.60 4.01
N VAL A 807 -6.96 -47.84 4.98
CA VAL A 807 -5.81 -46.97 4.76
C VAL A 807 -4.57 -47.78 4.37
N GLN A 808 -4.32 -48.94 5.01
CA GLN A 808 -3.23 -49.85 4.65
C GLN A 808 -3.31 -50.28 3.18
N LYS A 809 -4.50 -50.64 2.68
CA LYS A 809 -4.68 -51.02 1.26
C LYS A 809 -4.41 -49.88 0.28
N VAL A 810 -4.60 -48.62 0.70
CA VAL A 810 -4.26 -47.44 -0.11
C VAL A 810 -2.75 -47.23 -0.11
N VAL A 811 -2.13 -47.28 1.08
CA VAL A 811 -0.68 -47.15 1.25
C VAL A 811 0.09 -48.21 0.47
N ASP A 812 -0.35 -49.47 0.49
CA ASP A 812 0.29 -50.58 -0.23
C ASP A 812 0.33 -50.38 -1.77
N LYS A 813 -0.56 -49.56 -2.32
CA LYS A 813 -0.58 -49.22 -3.77
C LYS A 813 0.42 -48.12 -4.12
N ILE A 814 0.93 -47.40 -3.13
CA ILE A 814 1.86 -46.28 -3.32
C ILE A 814 3.27 -46.76 -2.99
N SER A 815 4.06 -47.04 -4.03
CA SER A 815 5.45 -47.47 -3.86
C SER A 815 6.22 -46.47 -3.00
N GLY A 816 6.83 -46.95 -1.92
CA GLY A 816 7.62 -46.15 -0.97
C GLY A 816 6.81 -45.43 0.11
N ALA A 817 5.49 -45.63 0.18
CA ALA A 817 4.67 -45.22 1.32
C ALA A 817 4.63 -46.31 2.40
N THR A 818 4.58 -45.92 3.67
CA THR A 818 4.52 -46.84 4.82
C THR A 818 3.52 -46.33 5.84
N LEU A 819 2.62 -47.21 6.30
CA LEU A 819 1.78 -47.03 7.48
C LEU A 819 2.37 -47.91 8.59
N ALA A 820 2.75 -47.31 9.71
CA ALA A 820 3.37 -48.03 10.81
C ALA A 820 2.81 -47.54 12.15
N ILE A 821 2.56 -48.49 13.05
CA ILE A 821 2.34 -48.22 14.48
C ILE A 821 3.63 -48.60 15.20
N SER A 822 4.12 -47.71 16.06
CA SER A 822 5.29 -47.94 16.90
C SER A 822 4.99 -47.61 18.36
N VAL A 823 5.76 -48.20 19.24
CA VAL A 823 5.74 -47.94 20.69
C VAL A 823 7.15 -47.51 21.08
N PRO A 824 7.46 -46.19 21.04
CA PRO A 824 8.78 -45.70 21.39
C PRO A 824 9.18 -46.10 22.80
N ASP A 825 10.48 -46.37 22.99
CA ASP A 825 11.09 -46.72 24.28
C ASP A 825 10.53 -48.01 24.94
N VAL A 826 9.80 -48.85 24.19
CA VAL A 826 9.25 -50.11 24.73
C VAL A 826 10.33 -51.06 25.25
N ASP A 827 11.52 -51.02 24.65
CA ASP A 827 12.70 -51.81 25.03
C ASP A 827 13.29 -51.40 26.39
N LYS A 828 12.94 -50.22 26.90
CA LYS A 828 13.36 -49.69 28.19
C LYS A 828 12.36 -49.97 29.31
N ILE A 829 11.26 -50.66 29.01
CA ILE A 829 10.19 -50.92 29.98
C ILE A 829 10.13 -52.41 30.26
N ASP A 830 10.50 -52.80 31.47
CA ASP A 830 10.47 -54.20 31.90
C ASP A 830 9.07 -54.80 31.76
N GLY A 831 8.98 -56.01 31.20
CA GLY A 831 7.72 -56.73 31.04
C GLY A 831 6.75 -56.15 30.01
N VAL A 832 7.18 -55.21 29.13
CA VAL A 832 6.34 -54.74 28.02
C VAL A 832 6.96 -55.14 26.69
N THR A 833 6.15 -55.70 25.80
CA THR A 833 6.59 -56.10 24.46
C THR A 833 5.63 -55.61 23.39
N TYR A 834 6.17 -55.27 22.22
CA TYR A 834 5.40 -54.85 21.05
C TYR A 834 5.77 -55.71 19.84
N ASN A 835 4.76 -56.32 19.21
CA ASN A 835 4.92 -57.06 17.97
C ASN A 835 4.39 -56.23 16.80
N GLU A 836 5.31 -55.68 16.01
CA GLU A 836 4.98 -54.79 14.88
C GLU A 836 4.08 -55.47 13.83
N ALA A 837 4.31 -56.74 13.51
CA ALA A 837 3.56 -57.46 12.48
C ALA A 837 2.09 -57.68 12.82
N THR A 838 1.78 -57.80 14.11
CA THR A 838 0.40 -57.98 14.61
C THR A 838 -0.15 -56.73 15.28
N THR A 839 0.66 -55.66 15.39
CA THR A 839 0.39 -54.45 16.17
C THR A 839 0.05 -54.72 17.64
N LYS A 840 0.50 -55.85 18.18
CA LYS A 840 0.09 -56.35 19.49
C LYS A 840 1.02 -55.82 20.58
N LEU A 841 0.46 -55.13 21.56
CA LEU A 841 1.12 -54.66 22.77
C LEU A 841 0.77 -55.60 23.93
N THR A 842 1.78 -56.18 24.57
CA THR A 842 1.60 -57.14 25.67
C THR A 842 2.34 -56.65 26.91
N PHE A 843 1.62 -56.64 28.05
CA PHE A 843 2.20 -56.44 29.37
C PHE A 843 2.29 -57.81 30.06
N ASP A 844 3.49 -58.31 30.28
CA ASP A 844 3.72 -59.52 31.07
C ASP A 844 3.45 -59.22 32.55
N LYS A 845 2.44 -59.88 33.11
CA LYS A 845 2.03 -59.67 34.50
C LYS A 845 3.07 -60.09 35.53
N ASP A 846 4.01 -60.95 35.20
CA ASP A 846 5.00 -61.44 36.16
C ASP A 846 6.33 -60.67 36.03
N ALA A 847 6.54 -59.95 34.93
CA ALA A 847 7.74 -59.15 34.67
C ALA A 847 7.53 -57.63 34.72
N TYR A 848 6.32 -57.12 34.52
CA TYR A 848 6.04 -55.69 34.49
C TYR A 848 6.16 -55.07 35.88
N THR A 849 7.05 -54.08 36.04
CA THR A 849 7.33 -53.45 37.33
C THR A 849 6.67 -52.08 37.51
N GLY A 850 6.12 -51.50 36.44
CA GLY A 850 5.66 -50.10 36.43
C GLY A 850 6.79 -49.06 36.26
N TYR A 851 8.04 -49.51 36.14
CA TYR A 851 9.23 -48.67 35.97
C TYR A 851 9.99 -49.01 34.69
N GLN A 852 10.88 -48.12 34.28
CA GLN A 852 11.89 -48.41 33.27
C GLN A 852 12.97 -49.34 33.86
N ASP A 853 13.83 -49.86 32.99
CA ASP A 853 14.97 -50.73 33.32
C ASP A 853 15.96 -50.15 34.36
N ASP A 854 15.89 -48.82 34.62
CA ASP A 854 16.63 -48.14 35.68
C ASP A 854 16.07 -48.35 37.10
N GLY A 855 14.88 -48.96 37.22
CA GLY A 855 14.18 -49.23 38.49
C GLY A 855 13.73 -48.00 39.27
N LYS A 856 13.75 -46.80 38.67
CA LYS A 856 13.44 -45.52 39.35
C LYS A 856 12.46 -44.66 38.57
N THR A 857 12.55 -44.66 37.25
CA THR A 857 11.73 -43.83 36.37
C THR A 857 10.42 -44.55 36.09
N LYS A 858 9.27 -43.90 36.38
CA LYS A 858 7.96 -44.49 36.09
C LYS A 858 7.82 -44.70 34.58
N ALA A 859 7.47 -45.93 34.18
CA ALA A 859 7.26 -46.26 32.79
C ALA A 859 6.04 -45.51 32.22
N THR A 860 6.20 -44.91 31.05
CA THR A 860 5.09 -44.34 30.27
C THR A 860 5.10 -44.98 28.89
N VAL A 861 4.05 -45.74 28.57
CA VAL A 861 3.93 -46.38 27.27
C VAL A 861 3.23 -45.42 26.32
N LYS A 862 3.92 -45.03 25.23
CA LYS A 862 3.39 -44.16 24.19
C LYS A 862 3.17 -44.97 22.91
N VAL A 863 2.02 -44.84 22.27
CA VAL A 863 1.76 -45.36 20.92
C VAL A 863 1.85 -44.23 19.91
N VAL A 864 2.47 -44.49 18.75
CA VAL A 864 2.61 -43.55 17.64
C VAL A 864 2.25 -44.24 16.34
N ALA A 865 1.22 -43.76 15.63
CA ALA A 865 0.87 -44.21 14.29
C ALA A 865 1.29 -43.15 13.26
N THR A 866 1.98 -43.57 12.20
CA THR A 866 2.45 -42.66 11.14
C THR A 866 2.19 -43.18 9.75
N VAL A 867 1.90 -42.27 8.83
CA VAL A 867 1.97 -42.51 7.38
C VAL A 867 3.14 -41.71 6.84
N THR A 868 4.13 -42.38 6.25
CA THR A 868 5.37 -41.76 5.75
C THR A 868 5.62 -42.09 4.29
N LEU A 869 6.44 -41.28 3.61
CA LEU A 869 6.96 -41.54 2.27
C LEU A 869 8.49 -41.62 2.33
N THR A 870 9.08 -42.56 1.59
CA THR A 870 10.53 -42.78 1.56
C THR A 870 11.26 -41.51 1.12
N GLY A 871 12.24 -41.04 1.89
CA GLY A 871 12.98 -39.81 1.58
C GLY A 871 12.26 -38.52 1.98
N VAL A 872 11.06 -38.59 2.56
CA VAL A 872 10.36 -37.47 3.20
C VAL A 872 10.54 -37.57 4.72
N THR A 873 11.03 -36.50 5.34
CA THR A 873 11.41 -36.51 6.78
C THR A 873 10.24 -36.30 7.72
N LYS A 874 9.17 -35.64 7.27
CA LYS A 874 7.96 -35.43 8.06
C LYS A 874 6.89 -36.44 7.66
N PRO A 875 6.22 -37.11 8.60
CA PRO A 875 5.10 -37.97 8.27
C PRO A 875 3.97 -37.14 7.64
N LEU A 876 3.26 -37.73 6.68
CA LEU A 876 2.06 -37.16 6.09
C LEU A 876 0.91 -37.13 7.11
N GLN A 877 0.88 -38.13 8.00
CA GLN A 877 -0.07 -38.26 9.08
C GLN A 877 0.67 -38.77 10.32
N GLU A 878 0.39 -38.19 11.48
CA GLU A 878 0.93 -38.61 12.78
C GLU A 878 -0.22 -38.62 13.79
N TYR A 879 -0.24 -39.66 14.63
CA TYR A 879 -1.16 -39.80 15.75
C TYR A 879 -0.37 -40.33 16.93
N SER A 880 -0.57 -39.78 18.12
CA SER A 880 0.15 -40.24 19.29
C SER A 880 -0.69 -40.20 20.57
N ALA A 881 -0.60 -41.24 21.39
CA ALA A 881 -1.31 -41.33 22.67
C ALA A 881 -0.50 -42.04 23.75
N VAL A 882 -0.77 -41.67 25.02
CA VAL A 882 -0.28 -42.40 26.19
C VAL A 882 -1.25 -43.52 26.54
N VAL A 883 -0.72 -44.71 26.80
CA VAL A 883 -1.48 -45.90 27.19
C VAL A 883 -1.64 -45.95 28.71
N SER A 884 -2.89 -46.13 29.16
CA SER A 884 -3.23 -46.37 30.57
C SER A 884 -3.89 -47.73 30.75
N ILE A 885 -3.47 -48.47 31.77
CA ILE A 885 -4.11 -49.71 32.19
C ILE A 885 -4.87 -49.43 33.47
N LYS A 886 -6.17 -49.72 33.49
CA LYS A 886 -7.02 -49.48 34.66
C LYS A 886 -7.49 -50.78 35.28
N ASN A 887 -7.84 -50.68 36.56
CA ASN A 887 -8.57 -51.68 37.34
C ASN A 887 -7.82 -52.95 37.74
N ILE A 888 -6.53 -53.14 37.43
CA ILE A 888 -5.81 -54.36 37.87
C ILE A 888 -5.49 -54.34 39.37
N SER A 889 -5.05 -53.19 39.92
CA SER A 889 -4.65 -53.06 41.33
C SER A 889 -5.77 -53.33 42.34
N GLY A 890 -7.03 -53.41 41.89
CA GLY A 890 -8.17 -53.73 42.75
C GLY A 890 -8.47 -52.66 43.81
N SER A 891 -9.09 -53.09 44.92
CA SER A 891 -9.54 -52.21 46.00
C SER A 891 -9.16 -52.72 47.38
N TRP A 892 -8.83 -51.80 48.28
CA TRP A 892 -8.43 -52.06 49.65
C TRP A 892 -9.58 -51.78 50.62
N VAL A 893 -9.81 -52.71 51.54
CA VAL A 893 -10.75 -52.59 52.65
C VAL A 893 -9.96 -52.61 53.95
N ALA A 894 -9.98 -51.50 54.69
CA ALA A 894 -9.28 -51.39 55.96
C ALA A 894 -9.98 -52.19 57.06
N GLY A 895 -9.18 -52.91 57.85
CA GLY A 895 -9.60 -53.45 59.13
C GLY A 895 -9.51 -52.41 60.24
N LYS A 896 -9.25 -52.86 61.47
CA LYS A 896 -9.13 -51.95 62.62
C LYS A 896 -7.79 -51.21 62.60
N LEU A 897 -7.82 -49.88 62.51
CA LEU A 897 -6.62 -49.03 62.50
C LEU A 897 -6.05 -48.71 63.90
N THR A 898 -6.59 -49.33 64.95
CA THR A 898 -6.10 -49.17 66.33
C THR A 898 -6.03 -50.51 67.06
N ALA A 899 -4.91 -50.79 67.70
CA ALA A 899 -4.70 -51.98 68.52
C ALA A 899 -4.24 -51.59 69.93
N SER A 900 -4.82 -52.20 70.96
CA SER A 900 -4.44 -52.00 72.35
C SER A 900 -3.96 -53.32 72.96
N LEU A 901 -2.74 -53.33 73.48
CA LEU A 901 -2.04 -54.54 73.90
C LEU A 901 -2.02 -54.67 75.44
N ASN A 902 -3.03 -55.34 76.01
CA ASN A 902 -3.22 -55.44 77.47
C ASN A 902 -2.58 -56.67 78.13
N ASP A 903 -2.32 -57.70 77.33
CA ASP A 903 -1.74 -59.00 77.72
C ASP A 903 -0.42 -59.22 76.97
N LYS A 904 0.68 -59.35 77.70
CA LYS A 904 2.05 -59.56 77.21
C LYS A 904 2.32 -60.98 76.73
N ALA A 905 1.50 -61.95 77.12
CA ALA A 905 1.57 -63.34 76.67
C ALA A 905 0.74 -63.58 75.40
N ALA A 906 -0.21 -62.70 75.08
CA ALA A 906 -1.06 -62.81 73.90
C ALA A 906 -0.33 -62.52 72.58
N THR A 907 -0.85 -63.12 71.50
CA THR A 907 -0.51 -62.78 70.11
C THR A 907 -1.68 -61.99 69.52
N TYR A 908 -1.39 -60.82 68.94
CA TYR A 908 -2.39 -59.90 68.41
C TYR A 908 -2.41 -59.96 66.88
N LYS A 909 -3.59 -60.20 66.30
CA LYS A 909 -3.77 -60.27 64.84
C LYS A 909 -4.11 -58.90 64.29
N LEU A 910 -3.11 -58.20 63.78
CA LEU A 910 -3.31 -56.83 63.27
C LEU A 910 -4.05 -56.81 61.93
N ALA A 911 -3.99 -57.90 61.18
CA ALA A 911 -4.61 -58.01 59.86
C ALA A 911 -6.13 -58.22 59.89
N ASP A 912 -6.74 -58.42 61.06
CA ASP A 912 -8.15 -58.77 61.18
C ASP A 912 -9.08 -57.78 60.44
N ASN A 913 -9.94 -58.34 59.58
CA ASN A 913 -10.91 -57.63 58.74
C ASN A 913 -10.32 -56.74 57.63
N PHE A 914 -9.00 -56.72 57.46
CA PHE A 914 -8.45 -56.17 56.22
C PHE A 914 -8.75 -57.11 55.05
N ALA A 915 -9.00 -56.54 53.88
CA ALA A 915 -9.13 -57.30 52.64
C ALA A 915 -8.58 -56.52 51.45
N TRP A 916 -7.94 -57.23 50.52
CA TRP A 916 -7.58 -56.72 49.21
C TRP A 916 -8.44 -57.44 48.17
N ASN A 917 -9.34 -56.71 47.53
CA ASN A 917 -10.24 -57.24 46.52
C ASN A 917 -9.72 -57.00 45.11
N ASP A 918 -10.03 -57.92 44.20
CA ASP A 918 -9.77 -57.79 42.77
C ASP A 918 -10.68 -56.73 42.10
N MET A 919 -10.57 -56.60 40.79
CA MET A 919 -11.38 -55.69 39.96
C MET A 919 -12.89 -55.96 40.00
N ARG A 920 -13.31 -57.14 40.46
CA ARG A 920 -14.71 -57.55 40.60
C ARG A 920 -15.23 -57.33 42.02
N GLY A 921 -14.39 -56.86 42.93
CA GLY A 921 -14.71 -56.70 44.35
C GLY A 921 -14.65 -58.00 45.16
N LYS A 922 -13.95 -59.03 44.67
CA LYS A 922 -13.75 -60.31 45.36
C LYS A 922 -12.41 -60.34 46.09
N ALA A 923 -12.41 -60.75 47.36
CA ALA A 923 -11.22 -60.74 48.19
C ALA A 923 -10.16 -61.75 47.69
N MET A 924 -8.99 -61.25 47.29
CA MET A 924 -7.80 -62.04 46.95
C MET A 924 -6.98 -62.33 48.21
N TRP A 925 -6.93 -61.37 49.13
CA TRP A 925 -6.27 -61.50 50.43
C TRP A 925 -7.18 -60.97 51.52
N LYS A 926 -7.23 -61.67 52.66
CA LYS A 926 -8.09 -61.31 53.78
C LYS A 926 -7.50 -61.77 55.11
N SER A 927 -7.54 -60.90 56.11
CA SER A 927 -7.14 -61.21 57.48
C SER A 927 -5.75 -61.86 57.61
N GLY A 928 -4.74 -61.34 56.90
CA GLY A 928 -3.35 -61.80 57.04
C GLY A 928 -2.96 -62.95 56.13
N ALA A 929 -3.88 -63.46 55.30
CA ALA A 929 -3.59 -64.56 54.39
C ALA A 929 -4.29 -64.39 53.03
N GLU A 930 -3.72 -65.02 52.01
CA GLU A 930 -4.34 -65.13 50.70
C GLU A 930 -5.59 -66.05 50.77
N VAL A 931 -6.62 -65.74 49.99
CA VAL A 931 -7.88 -66.50 49.98
C VAL A 931 -7.69 -67.82 49.20
N ALA A 932 -7.77 -68.95 49.90
CA ALA A 932 -7.43 -70.27 49.36
C ALA A 932 -8.63 -71.20 49.08
N ASP A 933 -9.87 -70.71 49.13
CA ASP A 933 -11.09 -71.55 49.11
C ASP A 933 -11.66 -71.87 47.71
N GLU A 934 -10.99 -71.44 46.63
CA GLU A 934 -11.38 -71.62 45.22
C GLU A 934 -12.87 -71.30 44.91
N LYS A 935 -13.53 -70.50 45.75
CA LYS A 935 -14.96 -70.21 45.58
C LYS A 935 -15.18 -69.13 44.52
N ASP A 936 -14.42 -68.05 44.62
CA ASP A 936 -14.49 -66.87 43.74
C ASP A 936 -13.33 -66.84 42.71
N PHE A 937 -12.38 -67.78 42.80
CA PHE A 937 -11.17 -67.86 41.95
C PHE A 937 -10.84 -69.31 41.57
N GLY A 938 -10.31 -69.51 40.37
CA GLY A 938 -9.91 -70.81 39.80
C GLY A 938 -8.58 -71.34 40.33
N THR A 939 -7.98 -70.66 41.31
CA THR A 939 -6.71 -71.00 41.95
C THR A 939 -6.77 -70.70 43.44
N LYS A 940 -5.87 -71.30 44.22
CA LYS A 940 -5.65 -71.01 45.65
C LYS A 940 -4.74 -69.80 45.87
N THR A 941 -4.16 -69.25 44.80
CA THR A 941 -3.28 -68.08 44.81
C THR A 941 -3.88 -66.95 43.95
N PRO A 942 -5.04 -66.39 44.32
CA PRO A 942 -5.73 -65.35 43.54
C PRO A 942 -4.89 -64.11 43.20
N LEU A 943 -3.93 -63.70 44.04
CA LEU A 943 -3.04 -62.55 43.76
C LEU A 943 -2.16 -62.80 42.53
N SER A 944 -1.71 -64.05 42.33
CA SER A 944 -0.85 -64.43 41.21
C SER A 944 -1.55 -64.35 39.83
N ILE A 945 -2.89 -64.38 39.81
CA ILE A 945 -3.67 -64.12 38.58
C ILE A 945 -3.32 -62.73 38.04
N TYR A 946 -3.15 -61.76 38.94
CA TYR A 946 -2.92 -60.35 38.62
C TYR A 946 -1.44 -59.95 38.69
N GLY A 947 -0.51 -60.90 38.91
CA GLY A 947 0.91 -60.61 39.12
C GLY A 947 1.21 -59.88 40.43
N LEU A 948 0.31 -59.98 41.43
CA LEU A 948 0.45 -59.29 42.71
C LEU A 948 1.04 -60.23 43.77
N THR A 949 1.67 -59.64 44.78
CA THR A 949 2.20 -60.36 45.95
C THR A 949 1.35 -60.11 47.19
N ALA A 950 1.42 -61.01 48.17
CA ALA A 950 0.71 -60.84 49.43
C ALA A 950 1.21 -59.60 50.19
N PRO A 951 0.31 -58.83 50.85
CA PRO A 951 0.71 -57.73 51.71
C PRO A 951 1.63 -58.18 52.85
N THR A 952 2.58 -57.32 53.22
CA THR A 952 3.50 -57.53 54.34
C THR A 952 3.29 -56.52 55.47
N PHE A 953 3.94 -56.73 56.61
CA PHE A 953 3.81 -55.87 57.80
C PHE A 953 5.17 -55.39 58.29
N LYS A 954 5.29 -54.08 58.53
CA LYS A 954 6.52 -53.48 59.09
C LYS A 954 6.23 -52.37 60.09
N PHE A 955 7.18 -52.11 60.98
CA PHE A 955 7.12 -50.96 61.88
C PHE A 955 7.45 -49.67 61.13
N VAL A 956 6.68 -48.62 61.43
CA VAL A 956 6.85 -47.29 60.86
C VAL A 956 6.69 -46.20 61.93
N ASP A 957 7.07 -44.97 61.61
CA ASP A 957 6.70 -43.77 62.37
C ASP A 957 5.25 -43.32 62.04
N ALA A 958 4.79 -42.26 62.71
CA ALA A 958 3.45 -41.70 62.49
C ALA A 958 3.23 -41.16 61.06
N GLN A 959 4.30 -40.97 60.29
CA GLN A 959 4.31 -40.49 58.91
C GLN A 959 4.51 -41.63 57.90
N GLY A 960 4.62 -42.88 58.36
CA GLY A 960 4.76 -44.07 57.52
C GLY A 960 6.19 -44.37 57.07
N LYS A 961 7.22 -43.77 57.68
CA LYS A 961 8.62 -44.11 57.38
C LYS A 961 9.11 -45.27 58.22
N ASP A 962 10.00 -46.08 57.67
CA ASP A 962 10.57 -47.26 58.35
C ASP A 962 11.10 -46.93 59.74
N ALA A 963 10.66 -47.70 60.72
CA ALA A 963 11.07 -47.60 62.11
C ALA A 963 11.34 -48.99 62.69
N THR A 964 11.97 -49.03 63.86
CA THR A 964 12.17 -50.27 64.62
C THR A 964 11.46 -50.17 65.96
N CYS A 965 10.99 -51.29 66.49
CA CYS A 965 10.43 -51.38 67.83
C CYS A 965 11.23 -52.42 68.63
N GLU A 966 11.80 -52.00 69.76
CA GLU A 966 12.55 -52.90 70.64
C GLU A 966 11.64 -53.78 71.52
N TYR A 967 10.38 -53.37 71.72
CA TYR A 967 9.44 -54.01 72.64
C TYR A 967 8.50 -55.02 71.98
N LEU A 968 8.28 -54.89 70.67
CA LEU A 968 7.32 -55.68 69.92
C LEU A 968 7.98 -56.31 68.69
N SER A 969 7.58 -57.52 68.37
CA SER A 969 7.95 -58.24 67.16
C SER A 969 6.70 -58.47 66.32
N ILE A 970 6.81 -58.21 65.02
CA ILE A 970 5.76 -58.44 64.03
C ILE A 970 6.20 -59.57 63.10
N ASP A 971 5.34 -60.54 62.86
CA ASP A 971 5.51 -61.48 61.75
C ASP A 971 5.16 -60.77 60.43
N GLU A 972 6.14 -60.68 59.54
CA GLU A 972 6.06 -59.89 58.30
C GLU A 972 4.94 -60.35 57.36
N ASN A 973 4.53 -61.63 57.41
CA ASN A 973 3.59 -62.21 56.45
C ASN A 973 2.16 -62.27 56.99
N SER A 974 2.00 -62.63 58.26
CA SER A 974 0.69 -62.82 58.90
C SER A 974 0.18 -61.57 59.64
N GLY A 975 1.07 -60.64 59.98
CA GLY A 975 0.75 -59.48 60.80
C GLY A 975 0.47 -59.83 62.27
N GLU A 976 0.94 -61.01 62.72
CA GLU A 976 0.88 -61.40 64.13
C GLU A 976 1.92 -60.62 64.95
N LEU A 977 1.43 -59.87 65.94
CA LEU A 977 2.22 -59.01 66.80
C LEU A 977 2.37 -59.64 68.19
N THR A 978 3.61 -59.72 68.67
CA THR A 978 3.95 -60.27 70.00
C THR A 978 4.94 -59.36 70.74
N PHE A 979 5.00 -59.48 72.06
CA PHE A 979 6.03 -58.80 72.84
C PHE A 979 7.39 -59.51 72.70
N THR A 980 8.45 -58.74 72.48
CA THR A 980 9.83 -59.25 72.54
C THR A 980 10.20 -59.65 73.97
N THR A 981 11.31 -60.36 74.16
CA THR A 981 11.85 -60.65 75.50
C THR A 981 12.01 -59.36 76.33
N THR A 982 12.49 -58.29 75.69
CA THR A 982 12.62 -56.96 76.29
C THR A 982 11.25 -56.39 76.68
N GLY A 983 10.27 -56.39 75.77
CA GLY A 983 8.92 -55.90 76.05
C GLY A 983 8.19 -56.65 77.18
N LYS A 984 8.43 -57.97 77.32
CA LYS A 984 7.87 -58.79 78.42
C LYS A 984 8.51 -58.47 79.78
N GLY A 985 9.79 -58.10 79.79
CA GLY A 985 10.55 -57.83 81.02
C GLY A 985 10.28 -56.45 81.65
N TYR A 986 9.70 -55.50 80.90
CA TYR A 986 9.41 -54.15 81.39
C TYR A 986 7.98 -53.99 81.90
N GLU A 987 7.82 -53.21 82.96
CA GLU A 987 6.52 -52.67 83.40
C GLU A 987 6.31 -51.29 82.76
N PHE A 988 5.30 -51.16 81.91
CA PHE A 988 4.99 -49.89 81.24
C PHE A 988 4.19 -49.00 82.21
N ILE A 989 4.86 -48.04 82.85
CA ILE A 989 4.21 -47.10 83.80
C ILE A 989 3.44 -45.98 83.07
N LYS A 990 3.71 -45.77 81.78
CA LYS A 990 2.99 -44.86 80.90
C LYS A 990 2.62 -45.57 79.60
N PRO A 991 1.55 -45.16 78.89
CA PRO A 991 1.23 -45.71 77.59
C PRO A 991 2.39 -45.50 76.60
N TYR A 992 2.71 -46.56 75.84
CA TYR A 992 3.67 -46.52 74.74
C TYR A 992 2.92 -46.68 73.42
N THR A 993 3.20 -45.82 72.44
CA THR A 993 2.57 -45.84 71.12
C THR A 993 3.62 -46.10 70.03
N THR A 994 3.31 -47.03 69.13
CA THR A 994 4.06 -47.29 67.91
C THR A 994 3.09 -47.51 66.74
N TYR A 995 3.61 -47.67 65.52
CA TYR A 995 2.81 -47.79 64.30
C TYR A 995 3.29 -48.97 63.47
N VAL A 996 2.32 -49.72 62.93
CA VAL A 996 2.58 -50.83 62.00
C VAL A 996 1.89 -50.50 60.68
N MET A 997 2.63 -50.56 59.57
CA MET A 997 2.08 -50.41 58.23
C MET A 997 1.81 -51.78 57.63
N VAL A 998 0.62 -51.94 57.05
CA VAL A 998 0.30 -53.01 56.10
C VAL A 998 0.75 -52.54 54.74
N VAL A 999 1.75 -53.20 54.16
CA VAL A 999 2.38 -52.84 52.88
C VAL A 999 1.75 -53.70 51.78
N ALA A 1000 0.90 -53.08 50.96
CA ALA A 1000 0.40 -53.66 49.72
C ALA A 1000 0.92 -52.83 48.54
N GLU A 1001 1.58 -53.49 47.59
CA GLU A 1001 2.17 -52.86 46.41
C GLU A 1001 1.59 -53.48 45.13
N SER A 1002 1.30 -52.63 44.15
CA SER A 1002 0.83 -53.05 42.84
C SER A 1002 1.67 -52.39 41.76
N GLN A 1003 2.27 -53.20 40.89
CA GLN A 1003 2.98 -52.75 39.69
C GLN A 1003 2.06 -52.08 38.65
N TRP A 1004 0.74 -52.23 38.79
CA TRP A 1004 -0.26 -51.66 37.89
C TRP A 1004 -0.73 -50.26 38.29
N GLY A 1005 -0.16 -49.69 39.35
CA GLY A 1005 -0.50 -48.37 39.88
C GLY A 1005 -1.34 -48.42 41.16
N ASP A 1006 -1.99 -47.32 41.50
CA ASP A 1006 -2.62 -47.11 42.81
C ASP A 1006 -3.71 -48.14 43.15
N ILE A 1007 -3.68 -48.67 44.38
CA ILE A 1007 -4.74 -49.52 44.92
C ILE A 1007 -5.88 -48.63 45.45
N THR A 1008 -7.09 -48.84 44.93
CA THR A 1008 -8.25 -47.99 45.28
C THR A 1008 -8.56 -48.11 46.76
N GLY A 1009 -8.58 -46.99 47.50
CA GLY A 1009 -8.94 -46.96 48.92
C GLY A 1009 -7.82 -47.31 49.91
N TYR A 1010 -6.57 -47.51 49.44
CA TYR A 1010 -5.42 -47.88 50.29
C TYR A 1010 -4.80 -46.69 51.06
N LYS A 1011 -4.74 -45.51 50.43
CA LYS A 1011 -4.13 -44.31 51.02
C LYS A 1011 -4.81 -43.94 52.35
N ASN A 1012 -4.00 -43.69 53.40
CA ASN A 1012 -4.43 -43.38 54.77
C ASN A 1012 -5.18 -44.52 55.51
N ASN A 1013 -5.27 -45.70 54.90
CA ASN A 1013 -6.06 -46.84 55.37
C ASN A 1013 -5.20 -48.09 55.61
N ASN A 1014 -3.90 -47.88 55.82
CA ASN A 1014 -2.88 -48.93 55.87
C ASN A 1014 -1.92 -48.82 57.07
N ILE A 1015 -2.07 -47.81 57.94
CA ILE A 1015 -1.26 -47.66 59.16
C ILE A 1015 -2.13 -47.92 60.40
N ILE A 1016 -1.67 -48.84 61.24
CA ILE A 1016 -2.32 -49.25 62.48
C ILE A 1016 -1.58 -48.59 63.64
N VAL A 1017 -2.32 -47.84 64.47
CA VAL A 1017 -1.80 -47.27 65.71
C VAL A 1017 -1.84 -48.35 66.80
N VAL A 1018 -0.68 -48.69 67.33
CA VAL A 1018 -0.52 -49.72 68.37
C VAL A 1018 -0.20 -49.05 69.69
N THR A 1019 -1.02 -49.27 70.71
CA THR A 1019 -0.84 -48.70 72.05
C THR A 1019 -0.69 -49.81 73.09
N ILE A 1020 0.43 -49.80 73.81
CA ILE A 1020 0.61 -50.56 75.06
C ILE A 1020 0.13 -49.63 76.19
N PRO A 1021 -0.96 -49.93 76.89
CA PRO A 1021 -1.43 -49.12 78.00
C PRO A 1021 -0.55 -49.28 79.23
N ALA A 1022 -0.67 -48.34 80.17
CA ALA A 1022 0.01 -48.46 81.45
C ALA A 1022 -0.46 -49.71 82.20
N ASN A 1023 0.46 -50.44 82.83
CA ASN A 1023 0.23 -51.67 83.60
C ASN A 1023 -0.35 -52.85 82.76
N ALA A 1024 -0.06 -52.92 81.46
CA ALA A 1024 -0.33 -54.13 80.67
C ALA A 1024 0.30 -55.37 81.34
N GLN A 1025 -0.49 -56.43 81.51
CA GLN A 1025 -0.14 -57.63 82.29
C GLN A 1025 0.58 -58.68 81.45
#